data_AF-A0A2N6APU6-F1
#
_entry.id   AF-A0A2N6APU6-F1
#
_cell.length_a   1.000
_cell.length_b   1.000
_cell.length_c   1.000
_cell.angle_alpha   90.00
_cell.angle_beta   90.00
_cell.angle_gamma   90.00
#
_symmetry.space_group_name_H-M   'P 1'
#
loop_
_entity.id
_entity.type
_entity.pdbx_description
1 polymer ?
#
loop_
_entity_poly.entity_id
_entity_poly.type
_entity_poly.pdbx_seq_one_letter_code
_entity_poly.pdbx_strand_id
1 'polypeptide(L)'
;MTTEDFRAFSHARILILVAALLFPIACSEDDGGTGPGGDSGKIVTGESAQVLQGNLGSEGGTVAVTQSDAALNGLELTVPSGAYSSGIQISVHEAQIESHDFGADFDPVSPLIRVDNGGEFAGIPMTLHIPLPDLQGRFPVAFYYDRPAGTLEAITPVGRGEDYLDVAVRHFSEIVVSATQIELLKQGGGFHTLFDPAVNGWSFVNYGTSPEFDGVCGGMSIGAARFHRDFSTSLAIKTHFDNDEYWFRTPKVWQDDANALRYVTELQHEFVTSSNIWTLDGKSPLDPIWTRSEEDHFWSICYALLVLNQPQFLFLGVKNSDEDGHAIIAYAYEISGNTGTLKVYDPNYPGKEGEITFDLTAKAFRPYTSAVNATALADGDTYAYNEIIFIPLSTLCDAGKLDAIWQKVSDGSIGDNIFPRYEAYAVPVDNEDLPRVKLLDATSGKTTFLPYNKFRVELDMADPTLVTKTIGWVDLPDIKEIEKRDPSGEITLENPGEENLVGIEVDVLPQSGRSHSWAGFQWYKIRMQSLWLEPADTNIAIGQEAELTARNNGTAPPNARFEWDFGDGNTQTVHGDSTVSHPYLEVGSYTVTVSMYDGQSTEALGSAEATVNVTEFLTIAITLQGMSTTPPSTIKATDGADIPSITISNKVGSKEPLVWNENRFSVDYSYTLYDIDFNTRISGRLAADGKSIETLTAITAGSGYGGDYTYNAAMTVVNFPIENLGPSFPVGGGLTGNTAQPKLPNISWRTTTKDTQGNTTVSELESINWNSDQTKLSVYFYR
;
A
#
# COMPACT_ATOMS: atom_id res chain seq x y z
N MET A 1 -18.19 -1.36 -61.74
CA MET A 1 -17.31 -1.97 -60.72
C MET A 1 -18.03 -3.18 -60.19
N THR A 2 -17.42 -4.35 -60.31
CA THR A 2 -18.05 -5.67 -60.16
C THR A 2 -17.99 -6.19 -58.73
N THR A 3 -18.94 -7.08 -58.47
CA THR A 3 -19.27 -7.89 -57.28
C THR A 3 -18.16 -8.81 -56.75
N GLU A 4 -17.04 -8.27 -56.27
CA GLU A 4 -16.03 -9.05 -55.51
C GLU A 4 -15.55 -8.45 -54.18
N ASP A 5 -15.94 -7.22 -53.80
CA ASP A 5 -15.54 -6.62 -52.52
C ASP A 5 -16.50 -6.89 -51.33
N PHE A 6 -17.54 -7.71 -51.52
CA PHE A 6 -18.60 -7.92 -50.51
C PHE A 6 -18.46 -9.21 -49.66
N ARG A 7 -17.32 -9.91 -49.71
CA ARG A 7 -17.10 -11.17 -48.95
C ARG A 7 -16.04 -11.13 -47.85
N ALA A 8 -15.50 -9.96 -47.50
CA ALA A 8 -14.50 -9.83 -46.42
C ALA A 8 -14.96 -9.00 -45.19
N PHE A 9 -16.25 -8.69 -45.09
CA PHE A 9 -16.82 -7.88 -43.98
C PHE A 9 -17.76 -8.67 -43.04
N SER A 10 -17.49 -9.96 -42.84
CA SER A 10 -18.08 -10.75 -41.75
C SER A 10 -16.96 -11.48 -41.01
N HIS A 11 -16.81 -11.20 -39.71
CA HIS A 11 -15.81 -11.69 -38.76
C HIS A 11 -14.61 -10.78 -38.48
N ALA A 12 -14.87 -9.59 -37.92
CA ALA A 12 -13.95 -8.97 -36.96
C ALA A 12 -14.77 -8.08 -36.01
N ARG A 13 -14.93 -8.55 -34.77
CA ARG A 13 -15.53 -7.78 -33.67
C ARG A 13 -14.62 -6.58 -33.37
N ILE A 14 -15.11 -5.37 -33.59
CA ILE A 14 -14.44 -4.12 -33.23
C ILE A 14 -14.77 -3.83 -31.76
N LEU A 15 -13.77 -3.96 -30.89
CA LEU A 15 -13.72 -3.34 -29.56
C LEU A 15 -13.04 -1.97 -29.74
N ILE A 16 -13.74 -0.88 -29.48
CA ILE A 16 -13.19 0.49 -29.55
C ILE A 16 -12.62 0.85 -28.17
N LEU A 17 -11.30 0.90 -28.05
CA LEU A 17 -10.59 1.57 -26.96
C LEU A 17 -10.12 2.94 -27.49
N VAL A 18 -10.56 4.03 -26.85
CA VAL A 18 -10.09 5.39 -27.15
C VAL A 18 -8.89 5.67 -26.24
N ALA A 19 -7.71 5.78 -26.86
CA ALA A 19 -6.48 6.22 -26.22
C ALA A 19 -6.41 7.75 -26.14
N ALA A 20 -5.95 8.29 -25.01
CA ALA A 20 -5.46 9.66 -24.87
C ALA A 20 -3.96 9.62 -24.48
N LEU A 21 -3.18 10.43 -25.19
CA LEU A 21 -1.72 10.53 -25.30
C LEU A 21 -1.01 11.00 -24.01
N LEU A 22 0.03 10.27 -23.56
CA LEU A 22 1.50 10.54 -23.63
C LEU A 22 2.06 11.71 -22.80
N PHE A 23 2.96 11.34 -21.87
CA PHE A 23 4.33 11.87 -21.77
C PHE A 23 5.26 10.78 -21.17
N PRO A 24 6.26 10.27 -21.91
CA PRO A 24 7.42 9.60 -21.33
C PRO A 24 8.61 10.58 -21.26
N ILE A 25 9.20 10.72 -20.08
CA ILE A 25 10.50 11.37 -19.92
C ILE A 25 11.57 10.40 -20.42
N ALA A 26 12.46 10.95 -21.24
CA ALA A 26 13.43 10.27 -22.05
C ALA A 26 14.54 9.59 -21.24
N CYS A 27 15.00 8.44 -21.77
CA CYS A 27 16.32 7.90 -21.54
C CYS A 27 17.40 8.93 -21.96
N SER A 28 18.46 9.05 -21.17
CA SER A 28 19.75 9.58 -21.62
C SER A 28 20.85 8.58 -21.32
N GLU A 29 21.65 8.32 -22.35
CA GLU A 29 22.87 7.51 -22.37
C GLU A 29 23.99 8.11 -21.50
N ASP A 30 24.92 7.22 -21.11
CA ASP A 30 26.35 7.42 -20.86
C ASP A 30 26.81 8.68 -20.13
N ASP A 31 27.21 8.51 -18.87
CA ASP A 31 28.34 9.25 -18.32
C ASP A 31 29.23 8.33 -17.49
N GLY A 32 30.42 8.05 -18.04
CA GLY A 32 31.53 7.43 -17.32
C GLY A 32 32.07 8.38 -16.26
N GLY A 33 31.83 8.04 -15.00
CA GLY A 33 32.40 8.72 -13.84
C GLY A 33 32.91 7.70 -12.82
N THR A 34 34.21 7.46 -12.80
CA THR A 34 34.88 6.72 -11.72
C THR A 34 34.83 7.54 -10.43
N GLY A 35 33.84 7.27 -9.58
CA GLY A 35 33.80 7.68 -8.18
C GLY A 35 34.35 6.57 -7.26
N PRO A 36 34.85 6.90 -6.06
CA PRO A 36 35.52 5.94 -5.20
C PRO A 36 34.51 5.05 -4.45
N GLY A 37 34.52 3.74 -4.76
CA GLY A 37 33.98 2.65 -3.92
C GLY A 37 32.49 2.66 -3.62
N GLY A 38 31.69 1.91 -4.38
CA GLY A 38 30.29 1.64 -4.03
C GLY A 38 29.59 0.69 -5.01
N ASP A 39 29.34 -0.54 -4.55
CA ASP A 39 28.34 -1.58 -4.90
C ASP A 39 28.00 -1.93 -6.35
N SER A 40 28.50 -1.21 -7.35
CA SER A 40 28.24 -1.44 -8.76
C SER A 40 29.52 -1.78 -9.52
N GLY A 41 29.53 -2.92 -10.18
CA GLY A 41 30.67 -3.45 -10.93
C GLY A 41 30.23 -4.25 -12.14
N LYS A 42 31.12 -4.35 -13.14
CA LYS A 42 30.88 -5.15 -14.34
C LYS A 42 31.62 -6.48 -14.23
N ILE A 43 30.97 -7.57 -14.63
CA ILE A 43 31.64 -8.84 -14.97
C ILE A 43 31.73 -8.91 -16.49
N VAL A 44 32.96 -9.00 -16.99
CA VAL A 44 33.26 -9.21 -18.41
C VAL A 44 33.55 -10.69 -18.63
N THR A 45 32.88 -11.25 -19.62
CA THR A 45 32.99 -12.67 -19.97
C THR A 45 33.39 -12.86 -21.41
N GLY A 46 33.96 -14.03 -21.71
CA GLY A 46 34.08 -14.53 -23.07
C GLY A 46 32.72 -14.95 -23.66
N GLU A 47 32.76 -15.73 -24.75
CA GLU A 47 31.55 -16.25 -25.38
C GLU A 47 30.74 -17.15 -24.44
N SER A 48 29.42 -16.97 -24.44
CA SER A 48 28.50 -17.80 -23.67
C SER A 48 28.15 -19.08 -24.43
N ALA A 49 28.26 -20.22 -23.77
CA ALA A 49 27.93 -21.53 -24.30
C ALA A 49 26.74 -22.14 -23.55
N GLN A 50 25.75 -22.66 -24.28
CA GLN A 50 24.62 -23.39 -23.69
C GLN A 50 25.03 -24.83 -23.39
N VAL A 51 25.00 -25.21 -22.12
CA VAL A 51 25.44 -26.53 -21.62
C VAL A 51 24.31 -27.45 -21.17
N LEU A 52 23.10 -26.89 -20.98
CA LEU A 52 21.89 -27.64 -20.67
C LEU A 52 20.66 -27.08 -21.39
N GLN A 53 19.77 -27.98 -21.78
CA GLN A 53 18.37 -27.68 -22.07
C GLN A 53 17.52 -28.82 -21.52
N GLY A 54 16.54 -28.50 -20.69
CA GLY A 54 15.65 -29.46 -20.06
C GLY A 54 14.25 -28.90 -19.92
N ASN A 55 13.28 -29.79 -19.72
CA ASN A 55 11.91 -29.42 -19.38
C ASN A 55 11.54 -30.13 -18.08
N LEU A 56 10.90 -29.40 -17.17
CA LEU A 56 10.39 -29.93 -15.90
C LEU A 56 8.90 -29.68 -15.83
N GLY A 57 8.13 -30.66 -15.36
CA GLY A 57 6.69 -30.49 -15.10
C GLY A 57 6.41 -29.85 -13.73
N SER A 58 5.13 -29.63 -13.43
CA SER A 58 4.70 -29.10 -12.12
C SER A 58 4.99 -30.06 -10.95
N GLU A 59 5.17 -31.35 -11.25
CA GLU A 59 5.61 -32.38 -10.30
C GLU A 59 7.07 -32.20 -9.82
N GLY A 60 7.80 -31.25 -10.41
CA GLY A 60 9.22 -31.03 -10.12
C GLY A 60 10.11 -32.06 -10.80
N GLY A 61 11.36 -32.13 -10.33
CA GLY A 61 12.37 -33.04 -10.86
C GLY A 61 13.75 -32.41 -10.87
N THR A 62 14.67 -33.07 -11.57
CA THR A 62 16.09 -32.72 -11.59
C THR A 62 16.59 -32.60 -13.01
N VAL A 63 17.34 -31.56 -13.31
CA VAL A 63 18.08 -31.40 -14.57
C VAL A 63 19.56 -31.18 -14.27
N ALA A 64 20.44 -31.78 -15.07
CA ALA A 64 21.88 -31.74 -14.81
C ALA A 64 22.71 -31.57 -16.08
N VAL A 65 23.81 -30.83 -15.98
CA VAL A 65 24.83 -30.70 -17.02
C VAL A 65 25.67 -31.97 -17.05
N THR A 66 25.62 -32.69 -18.18
CA THR A 66 26.33 -33.98 -18.36
C THR A 66 27.40 -33.92 -19.46
N GLN A 67 27.60 -32.75 -20.07
CA GLN A 67 28.62 -32.54 -21.09
C GLN A 67 30.00 -32.58 -20.44
N SER A 68 30.82 -33.57 -20.80
CA SER A 68 32.11 -33.83 -20.13
C SER A 68 33.15 -32.73 -20.29
N ASP A 69 33.01 -31.90 -21.32
CA ASP A 69 33.88 -30.79 -21.66
C ASP A 69 33.38 -29.43 -21.14
N ALA A 70 32.17 -29.37 -20.59
CA ALA A 70 31.65 -28.17 -19.94
C ALA A 70 32.36 -27.94 -18.59
N ALA A 71 32.65 -26.68 -18.28
CA ALA A 71 33.22 -26.31 -16.97
C ALA A 71 32.23 -26.62 -15.83
N LEU A 72 30.93 -26.56 -16.11
CA LEU A 72 29.84 -26.89 -15.19
C LEU A 72 29.40 -28.36 -15.25
N ASN A 73 30.21 -29.29 -15.77
CA ASN A 73 29.87 -30.71 -15.75
C ASN A 73 29.60 -31.20 -14.32
N GLY A 74 28.40 -31.74 -14.08
CA GLY A 74 27.92 -32.12 -12.75
C GLY A 74 27.00 -31.10 -12.08
N LEU A 75 26.82 -29.89 -12.64
CA LEU A 75 25.84 -28.93 -12.14
C LEU A 75 24.43 -29.53 -12.20
N GLU A 76 23.71 -29.44 -11.10
CA GLU A 76 22.36 -30.01 -10.96
C GLU A 76 21.40 -28.98 -10.37
N LEU A 77 20.25 -28.78 -11.03
CA LEU A 77 19.12 -28.04 -10.50
C LEU A 77 18.03 -29.02 -10.11
N THR A 78 17.70 -29.05 -8.82
CA THR A 78 16.61 -29.86 -8.25
C THR A 78 15.45 -28.97 -7.86
N VAL A 79 14.31 -29.21 -8.50
CA VAL A 79 13.06 -28.45 -8.37
C VAL A 79 12.03 -29.32 -7.63
N PRO A 80 11.58 -28.93 -6.43
CA PRO A 80 10.56 -29.69 -5.71
C PRO A 80 9.19 -29.57 -6.39
N SER A 81 8.33 -30.57 -6.12
CA SER A 81 6.94 -30.54 -6.57
C SER A 81 6.22 -29.29 -6.07
N GLY A 82 5.52 -28.58 -6.96
CA GLY A 82 4.80 -27.35 -6.60
C GLY A 82 5.65 -26.07 -6.55
N ALA A 83 6.95 -26.14 -6.85
CA ALA A 83 7.77 -24.93 -7.05
C ALA A 83 7.24 -24.05 -8.19
N TYR A 84 6.68 -24.68 -9.23
CA TYR A 84 6.03 -24.02 -10.36
C TYR A 84 4.62 -24.57 -10.57
N SER A 85 3.70 -23.70 -11.01
CA SER A 85 2.30 -24.04 -11.24
C SER A 85 2.06 -24.80 -12.56
N SER A 86 3.03 -24.75 -13.48
CA SER A 86 3.00 -25.42 -14.76
C SER A 86 4.40 -25.89 -15.17
N GLY A 87 4.53 -26.56 -16.31
CA GLY A 87 5.83 -27.03 -16.78
C GLY A 87 6.70 -25.87 -17.28
N ILE A 88 7.98 -25.91 -16.92
CA ILE A 88 8.98 -24.90 -17.29
C ILE A 88 10.06 -25.49 -18.19
N GLN A 89 10.59 -24.66 -19.07
CA GLN A 89 11.80 -24.96 -19.81
C GLN A 89 12.99 -24.35 -19.08
N ILE A 90 14.02 -25.14 -18.82
CA ILE A 90 15.28 -24.71 -18.23
C ILE A 90 16.38 -24.76 -19.27
N SER A 91 17.18 -23.71 -19.35
CA SER A 91 18.48 -23.77 -20.01
C SER A 91 19.57 -23.24 -19.09
N VAL A 92 20.75 -23.82 -19.17
CA VAL A 92 21.93 -23.37 -18.43
C VAL A 92 23.01 -23.01 -19.43
N HIS A 93 23.57 -21.83 -19.23
CA HIS A 93 24.68 -21.31 -19.99
C HIS A 93 25.85 -21.05 -19.07
N GLU A 94 27.06 -21.28 -19.58
CA GLU A 94 28.30 -20.90 -18.92
C GLU A 94 29.04 -19.87 -19.78
N ALA A 95 29.72 -18.93 -19.13
CA ALA A 95 30.62 -18.00 -19.79
C ALA A 95 31.86 -17.78 -18.91
N GLN A 96 33.05 -17.94 -19.49
CA GLN A 96 34.28 -17.76 -18.72
C GLN A 96 34.46 -16.28 -18.36
N ILE A 97 34.75 -16.01 -17.09
CA ILE A 97 35.00 -14.66 -16.59
C ILE A 97 36.42 -14.24 -16.98
N GLU A 98 36.54 -13.11 -17.67
CA GLU A 98 37.82 -12.55 -18.13
C GLU A 98 38.32 -11.47 -17.17
N SER A 99 37.42 -10.65 -16.65
CA SER A 99 37.72 -9.60 -15.66
C SER A 99 36.46 -9.15 -14.92
N HIS A 100 36.63 -8.48 -13.77
CA HIS A 100 35.53 -7.86 -13.02
C HIS A 100 35.99 -6.59 -12.29
N ASP A 101 35.01 -5.78 -11.84
CA ASP A 101 35.26 -4.52 -11.11
C ASP A 101 35.03 -4.62 -9.58
N PHE A 102 34.61 -5.78 -9.06
CA PHE A 102 34.23 -6.00 -7.64
C PHE A 102 35.38 -6.04 -6.61
N GLY A 103 36.51 -5.40 -6.90
CA GLY A 103 37.65 -5.33 -5.98
C GLY A 103 38.41 -6.65 -5.84
N ALA A 104 39.40 -6.68 -4.93
CA ALA A 104 40.33 -7.80 -4.80
C ALA A 104 39.81 -8.96 -3.93
N ASP A 105 38.77 -8.73 -3.13
CA ASP A 105 38.19 -9.74 -2.24
C ASP A 105 37.18 -10.66 -2.95
N PHE A 106 36.66 -10.21 -4.09
CA PHE A 106 35.87 -11.03 -5.00
C PHE A 106 36.82 -11.75 -5.98
N ASP A 107 36.88 -13.08 -5.89
CA ASP A 107 37.76 -13.96 -6.67
C ASP A 107 36.93 -15.13 -7.24
N PRO A 108 36.34 -14.96 -8.44
CA PRO A 108 35.51 -15.97 -9.08
C PRO A 108 36.25 -17.29 -9.30
N VAL A 109 35.64 -18.38 -8.84
CA VAL A 109 36.11 -19.76 -9.01
C VAL A 109 35.19 -20.64 -9.86
N SER A 110 34.04 -20.10 -10.28
CA SER A 110 33.18 -20.68 -11.31
C SER A 110 33.18 -19.81 -12.57
N PRO A 111 32.78 -20.33 -13.75
CA PRO A 111 32.30 -19.46 -14.81
C PRO A 111 31.07 -18.66 -14.34
N LEU A 112 30.68 -17.65 -15.10
CA LEU A 112 29.39 -17.01 -14.92
C LEU A 112 28.30 -17.99 -15.38
N ILE A 113 27.40 -18.34 -14.46
CA ILE A 113 26.33 -19.31 -14.66
C ILE A 113 25.06 -18.50 -14.96
N ARG A 114 24.45 -18.72 -16.11
CA ARG A 114 23.11 -18.18 -16.40
C ARG A 114 22.13 -19.33 -16.50
N VAL A 115 21.16 -19.36 -15.59
CA VAL A 115 20.02 -20.26 -15.67
C VAL A 115 18.84 -19.46 -16.19
N ASP A 116 18.23 -19.91 -17.28
CA ASP A 116 17.04 -19.29 -17.86
C ASP A 116 15.87 -20.24 -17.69
N ASN A 117 14.83 -19.76 -17.00
CA ASN A 117 13.56 -20.46 -16.77
C ASN A 117 12.37 -19.69 -17.35
N GLY A 118 12.60 -18.69 -18.20
CA GLY A 118 11.56 -17.79 -18.70
C GLY A 118 11.18 -16.65 -17.74
N GLY A 119 11.90 -16.48 -16.62
CA GLY A 119 11.72 -15.39 -15.66
C GLY A 119 10.66 -15.65 -14.59
N GLU A 120 10.13 -16.88 -14.47
CA GLU A 120 9.19 -17.22 -13.40
C GLU A 120 9.88 -17.30 -12.03
N PHE A 121 9.18 -16.83 -10.99
CA PHE A 121 9.64 -16.92 -9.60
C PHE A 121 9.05 -18.17 -8.94
N ALA A 122 9.90 -19.02 -8.35
CA ALA A 122 9.47 -20.25 -7.72
C ALA A 122 8.72 -20.00 -6.40
N GLY A 123 7.56 -20.64 -6.26
CA GLY A 123 6.70 -20.54 -5.07
C GLY A 123 7.34 -21.12 -3.81
N ILE A 124 8.31 -22.03 -3.95
CA ILE A 124 9.15 -22.58 -2.88
C ILE A 124 10.62 -22.66 -3.35
N PRO A 125 11.59 -22.69 -2.43
CA PRO A 125 13.01 -22.84 -2.76
C PRO A 125 13.32 -24.08 -3.59
N MET A 126 14.32 -23.97 -4.46
CA MET A 126 14.95 -25.04 -5.24
C MET A 126 16.41 -25.20 -4.77
N THR A 127 17.05 -26.32 -5.09
CA THR A 127 18.49 -26.52 -4.83
C THR A 127 19.28 -26.46 -6.13
N LEU A 128 20.32 -25.64 -6.16
CA LEU A 128 21.33 -25.64 -7.21
C LEU A 128 22.64 -26.20 -6.65
N HIS A 129 23.04 -27.38 -7.13
CA HIS A 129 24.34 -28.00 -6.87
C HIS A 129 25.35 -27.48 -7.89
N ILE A 130 26.38 -26.79 -7.42
CA ILE A 130 27.41 -26.17 -8.26
C ILE A 130 28.72 -26.93 -8.08
N PRO A 131 29.25 -27.61 -9.11
CA PRO A 131 30.56 -28.25 -9.05
C PRO A 131 31.65 -27.17 -8.98
N LEU A 132 32.67 -27.42 -8.18
CA LEU A 132 33.77 -26.51 -7.94
C LEU A 132 35.11 -27.18 -8.29
N PRO A 133 36.09 -26.40 -8.79
CA PRO A 133 37.45 -26.89 -8.92
C PRO A 133 38.07 -27.11 -7.53
N ASP A 134 39.25 -27.74 -7.49
CA ASP A 134 40.04 -27.81 -6.26
C ASP A 134 40.36 -26.39 -5.75
N LEU A 135 39.68 -26.01 -4.67
CA LEU A 135 39.79 -24.67 -4.08
C LEU A 135 41.07 -24.49 -3.26
N GLN A 136 41.87 -25.54 -3.05
CA GLN A 136 43.08 -25.51 -2.23
C GLN A 136 42.82 -25.00 -0.80
N GLY A 137 41.67 -25.37 -0.23
CA GLY A 137 41.24 -24.96 1.10
C GLY A 137 40.64 -23.55 1.20
N ARG A 138 40.40 -22.86 0.07
CA ARG A 138 39.61 -21.61 0.06
C ARG A 138 38.13 -21.88 0.38
N PHE A 139 37.47 -20.91 0.99
CA PHE A 139 36.07 -20.94 1.39
C PHE A 139 35.19 -20.29 0.30
N PRO A 140 34.27 -21.04 -0.33
CA PRO A 140 33.41 -20.54 -1.40
C PRO A 140 32.08 -19.95 -0.88
N VAL A 141 31.59 -18.90 -1.54
CA VAL A 141 30.23 -18.36 -1.40
C VAL A 141 29.70 -18.04 -2.80
N ALA A 142 28.42 -18.35 -3.06
CA ALA A 142 27.76 -18.01 -4.31
C ALA A 142 27.07 -16.65 -4.21
N PHE A 143 27.07 -15.93 -5.33
CA PHE A 143 26.43 -14.63 -5.47
C PHE A 143 25.54 -14.62 -6.71
N TYR A 144 24.35 -14.04 -6.60
CA TYR A 144 23.64 -13.49 -7.74
C TYR A 144 24.38 -12.25 -8.24
N TYR A 145 24.39 -12.06 -9.56
CA TYR A 145 24.86 -10.87 -10.25
C TYR A 145 23.69 -10.29 -11.06
N ASP A 146 23.22 -9.12 -10.64
CA ASP A 146 22.28 -8.32 -11.42
C ASP A 146 23.10 -7.51 -12.43
N ARG A 147 23.17 -8.00 -13.67
CA ARG A 147 23.93 -7.33 -14.73
C ARG A 147 23.45 -5.90 -15.02
N PRO A 148 22.14 -5.62 -15.15
CA PRO A 148 21.63 -4.25 -15.27
C PRO A 148 22.04 -3.31 -14.13
N ALA A 149 21.89 -3.74 -12.87
CA ALA A 149 22.23 -2.91 -11.71
C ALA A 149 23.74 -2.88 -11.41
N GLY A 150 24.48 -3.87 -11.90
CA GLY A 150 25.88 -4.08 -11.58
C GLY A 150 26.12 -4.57 -10.15
N THR A 151 25.11 -5.08 -9.45
CA THR A 151 25.19 -5.44 -8.03
C THR A 151 25.36 -6.93 -7.81
N LEU A 152 25.92 -7.30 -6.67
CA LEU A 152 25.99 -8.68 -6.18
C LEU A 152 25.04 -8.88 -5.01
N GLU A 153 24.58 -10.11 -4.82
CA GLU A 153 23.87 -10.52 -3.61
C GLU A 153 24.21 -11.97 -3.25
N ALA A 154 24.50 -12.25 -1.98
CA ALA A 154 24.82 -13.60 -1.53
C ALA A 154 23.63 -14.55 -1.67
N ILE A 155 23.91 -15.82 -1.96
CA ILE A 155 22.90 -16.89 -2.03
C ILE A 155 23.05 -17.78 -0.79
N THR A 156 21.92 -18.19 -0.19
CA THR A 156 21.91 -19.06 1.00
C THR A 156 22.62 -20.39 0.72
N PRO A 157 23.72 -20.70 1.42
CA PRO A 157 24.40 -22.00 1.28
C PRO A 157 23.63 -23.08 2.04
N VAL A 158 23.33 -24.19 1.36
CA VAL A 158 22.61 -25.35 1.94
C VAL A 158 23.47 -26.60 2.02
N GLY A 159 24.58 -26.67 1.29
CA GLY A 159 25.51 -27.79 1.30
C GLY A 159 26.88 -27.39 0.78
N ARG A 160 27.95 -28.06 1.25
CA ARG A 160 29.32 -27.77 0.83
C ARG A 160 30.19 -29.01 0.96
N GLY A 161 30.91 -29.33 -0.11
CA GLY A 161 31.93 -30.37 -0.15
C GLY A 161 33.32 -29.81 -0.48
N GLU A 162 34.25 -30.71 -0.80
CA GLU A 162 35.58 -30.33 -1.30
C GLU A 162 35.52 -29.83 -2.76
N ASP A 163 34.52 -30.30 -3.52
CA ASP A 163 34.36 -30.12 -4.96
C ASP A 163 32.96 -29.63 -5.36
N TYR A 164 32.15 -29.15 -4.40
CA TYR A 164 30.83 -28.59 -4.71
C TYR A 164 30.34 -27.58 -3.66
N LEU A 165 29.37 -26.76 -4.08
CA LEU A 165 28.56 -25.91 -3.23
C LEU A 165 27.09 -26.03 -3.63
N ASP A 166 26.21 -26.38 -2.69
CA ASP A 166 24.76 -26.36 -2.87
C ASP A 166 24.20 -25.06 -2.33
N VAL A 167 23.33 -24.42 -3.11
CA VAL A 167 22.66 -23.18 -2.72
C VAL A 167 21.15 -23.25 -2.93
N ALA A 168 20.40 -22.58 -2.07
CA ALA A 168 18.95 -22.45 -2.20
C ALA A 168 18.59 -21.24 -3.09
N VAL A 169 17.82 -21.49 -4.15
CA VAL A 169 17.45 -20.49 -5.15
C VAL A 169 15.94 -20.48 -5.37
N ARG A 170 15.37 -19.31 -5.64
CA ARG A 170 13.93 -19.14 -5.98
C ARG A 170 13.69 -18.44 -7.30
N HIS A 171 14.71 -17.77 -7.80
CA HIS A 171 14.74 -17.10 -9.08
C HIS A 171 16.15 -17.26 -9.64
N PHE A 172 16.33 -16.83 -10.89
CA PHE A 172 17.63 -16.84 -11.51
C PHE A 172 17.98 -15.44 -12.01
N SER A 173 18.96 -14.84 -11.34
CA SER A 173 19.88 -13.90 -11.98
C SER A 173 21.10 -14.67 -12.48
N GLU A 174 22.08 -13.99 -13.08
CA GLU A 174 23.38 -14.64 -13.32
C GLU A 174 24.00 -15.01 -11.97
N ILE A 175 24.69 -16.14 -11.87
CA ILE A 175 25.25 -16.69 -10.64
C ILE A 175 26.75 -16.88 -10.81
N VAL A 176 27.51 -16.59 -9.77
CA VAL A 176 28.96 -16.78 -9.72
C VAL A 176 29.37 -17.25 -8.33
N VAL A 177 30.25 -18.24 -8.26
CA VAL A 177 30.89 -18.65 -7.01
C VAL A 177 32.22 -17.94 -6.90
N SER A 178 32.42 -17.24 -5.79
CA SER A 178 33.67 -16.60 -5.41
C SER A 178 34.26 -17.32 -4.20
N ALA A 179 35.58 -17.36 -4.06
CA ALA A 179 36.22 -18.03 -2.93
C ALA A 179 37.38 -17.23 -2.33
N THR A 180 37.49 -17.25 -1.00
CA THR A 180 38.56 -16.54 -0.27
C THR A 180 39.34 -17.46 0.65
N GLN A 181 40.55 -17.07 1.04
CA GLN A 181 41.24 -17.75 2.13
C GLN A 181 40.71 -17.22 3.47
N ILE A 182 40.32 -18.13 4.37
CA ILE A 182 39.88 -17.77 5.73
C ILE A 182 40.93 -16.90 6.45
N GLU A 183 42.22 -17.16 6.22
CA GLU A 183 43.29 -16.36 6.81
C GLU A 183 43.28 -14.90 6.32
N LEU A 184 42.79 -14.60 5.12
CA LEU A 184 42.60 -13.22 4.66
C LEU A 184 41.46 -12.53 5.42
N LEU A 185 40.35 -13.24 5.69
CA LEU A 185 39.26 -12.71 6.50
C LEU A 185 39.69 -12.40 7.95
N LYS A 186 40.69 -13.14 8.47
CA LYS A 186 41.31 -12.87 9.77
C LYS A 186 42.32 -11.72 9.73
N GLN A 187 43.01 -11.55 8.60
CA GLN A 187 43.99 -10.49 8.39
C GLN A 187 43.27 -9.14 8.22
N GLY A 188 43.55 -8.18 9.09
CA GLY A 188 42.88 -6.87 9.10
C GLY A 188 41.99 -6.62 10.31
N GLY A 189 41.74 -7.65 11.13
CA GLY A 189 41.03 -7.51 12.41
C GLY A 189 39.52 -7.40 12.29
N GLY A 190 38.95 -7.43 11.08
CA GLY A 190 37.52 -7.32 10.83
C GLY A 190 37.16 -6.53 9.58
N PHE A 191 35.86 -6.42 9.32
CA PHE A 191 35.28 -5.54 8.31
C PHE A 191 34.00 -4.90 8.85
N HIS A 192 33.80 -3.62 8.58
CA HIS A 192 32.60 -2.87 8.93
C HIS A 192 31.96 -2.35 7.65
N THR A 193 30.70 -2.68 7.44
CA THR A 193 29.91 -2.06 6.36
C THR A 193 29.63 -0.58 6.68
N LEU A 194 29.01 0.14 5.77
CA LEU A 194 28.55 1.52 6.00
C LEU A 194 27.25 1.60 6.82
N PHE A 195 26.70 0.47 7.27
CA PHE A 195 25.48 0.45 8.06
C PHE A 195 25.76 0.91 9.49
N ASP A 196 25.07 1.95 9.93
CA ASP A 196 25.06 2.46 11.30
C ASP A 196 23.68 2.22 11.93
N PRO A 197 23.56 1.41 13.01
CA PRO A 197 22.31 1.18 13.71
C PRO A 197 21.53 2.45 14.10
N ALA A 198 22.20 3.55 14.40
CA ALA A 198 21.58 4.81 14.80
C ALA A 198 21.03 5.63 13.62
N VAL A 199 21.50 5.36 12.40
CA VAL A 199 21.14 6.10 11.17
C VAL A 199 20.25 5.25 10.27
N ASN A 200 20.64 3.99 10.05
CA ASN A 200 19.99 3.06 9.13
C ASN A 200 19.01 2.12 9.84
N GLY A 201 19.11 1.98 11.16
CA GLY A 201 18.13 1.25 11.97
C GLY A 201 16.86 2.06 12.26
N TRP A 202 15.75 1.36 12.47
CA TRP A 202 14.50 1.98 12.90
C TRP A 202 14.64 2.64 14.27
N SER A 203 13.92 3.75 14.46
CA SER A 203 13.94 4.52 15.71
C SER A 203 12.86 4.10 16.71
N PHE A 204 11.88 3.31 16.27
CA PHE A 204 10.89 2.68 17.15
C PHE A 204 11.33 1.27 17.54
N VAL A 205 10.79 0.79 18.66
CA VAL A 205 11.13 -0.50 19.26
C VAL A 205 10.18 -1.58 18.75
N ASN A 206 10.69 -2.79 18.55
CA ASN A 206 9.91 -3.98 18.21
C ASN A 206 8.93 -4.39 19.33
N TYR A 207 7.78 -3.74 19.43
CA TYR A 207 6.66 -4.14 20.30
C TYR A 207 5.66 -5.09 19.62
N GLY A 208 5.74 -5.21 18.29
CA GLY A 208 4.70 -5.85 17.48
C GLY A 208 3.56 -4.90 17.14
N THR A 209 2.65 -5.37 16.29
CA THR A 209 1.47 -4.64 15.82
C THR A 209 0.24 -5.54 15.91
N SER A 210 -0.97 -5.00 15.81
CA SER A 210 -2.20 -5.82 15.93
C SER A 210 -2.32 -6.96 14.90
N PRO A 211 -1.72 -6.90 13.70
CA PRO A 211 -1.62 -8.06 12.81
C PRO A 211 -0.50 -9.03 13.20
N GLU A 212 0.55 -8.56 13.87
CA GLU A 212 1.80 -9.28 14.17
C GLU A 212 2.19 -9.10 15.67
N PHE A 213 1.38 -9.71 16.56
CA PHE A 213 1.46 -9.51 18.02
C PHE A 213 2.78 -9.95 18.65
N ASP A 214 3.43 -10.96 18.09
CA ASP A 214 4.62 -11.58 18.67
C ASP A 214 5.89 -10.75 18.35
N GLY A 215 5.78 -9.77 17.45
CA GLY A 215 6.84 -8.87 17.04
C GLY A 215 6.89 -8.70 15.51
N VAL A 216 7.58 -7.65 15.07
CA VAL A 216 7.86 -7.34 13.66
C VAL A 216 9.38 -7.31 13.38
N CYS A 217 10.17 -8.06 14.15
CA CYS A 217 11.64 -8.06 14.08
C CYS A 217 12.17 -8.41 12.68
N GLY A 218 11.54 -9.35 11.98
CA GLY A 218 11.92 -9.72 10.63
C GLY A 218 11.59 -8.63 9.63
N GLY A 219 10.40 -8.05 9.70
CA GLY A 219 10.01 -6.90 8.88
C GLY A 219 10.89 -5.66 9.11
N MET A 220 11.27 -5.40 10.37
CA MET A 220 12.20 -4.33 10.73
C MET A 220 13.61 -4.60 10.16
N SER A 221 14.12 -5.83 10.29
CA SER A 221 15.43 -6.24 9.78
C SER A 221 15.50 -6.19 8.25
N ILE A 222 14.49 -6.71 7.56
CA ILE A 222 14.35 -6.64 6.09
C ILE A 222 14.28 -5.18 5.65
N GLY A 223 13.43 -4.37 6.31
CA GLY A 223 13.26 -2.96 5.98
C GLY A 223 14.56 -2.15 6.15
N ALA A 224 15.29 -2.36 7.24
CA ALA A 224 16.55 -1.66 7.50
C ALA A 224 17.66 -2.04 6.52
N ALA A 225 17.82 -3.35 6.24
CA ALA A 225 18.82 -3.83 5.29
C ALA A 225 18.52 -3.40 3.85
N ARG A 226 17.25 -3.49 3.42
CA ARG A 226 16.82 -2.97 2.12
C ARG A 226 17.05 -1.47 2.01
N PHE A 227 16.67 -0.71 3.04
CA PHE A 227 16.80 0.74 2.99
C PHE A 227 18.26 1.16 2.85
N HIS A 228 19.16 0.48 3.56
CA HIS A 228 20.60 0.68 3.42
C HIS A 228 21.08 0.39 1.99
N ARG A 229 20.66 -0.72 1.39
CA ARG A 229 21.03 -1.09 0.01
C ARG A 229 20.52 -0.09 -1.02
N ASP A 230 19.22 0.20 -1.00
CA ASP A 230 18.53 0.94 -2.06
C ASP A 230 18.70 2.46 -1.91
N PHE A 231 19.00 2.96 -0.71
CA PHE A 231 19.07 4.38 -0.39
C PHE A 231 20.35 4.77 0.38
N SER A 232 21.47 4.05 0.18
CA SER A 232 22.76 4.27 0.87
C SER A 232 23.29 5.71 0.83
N THR A 233 22.79 6.55 -0.07
CA THR A 233 23.12 7.99 -0.18
C THR A 233 22.15 8.93 0.55
N SER A 234 21.12 8.43 1.25
CA SER A 234 20.01 9.22 1.80
C SER A 234 20.13 9.53 3.31
N LEU A 235 19.29 10.45 3.77
CA LEU A 235 19.13 10.78 5.19
C LEU A 235 18.70 9.54 6.00
N ALA A 236 18.92 9.58 7.33
CA ALA A 236 18.53 8.51 8.25
C ALA A 236 17.11 7.98 7.96
N ILE A 237 16.88 6.67 8.04
CA ILE A 237 15.61 6.02 7.63
C ILE A 237 14.37 6.70 8.21
N LYS A 238 14.48 7.18 9.45
CA LYS A 238 13.44 7.95 10.14
C LYS A 238 12.96 9.18 9.35
N THR A 239 13.81 9.85 8.59
CA THR A 239 13.43 11.06 7.83
C THR A 239 12.43 10.81 6.70
N HIS A 240 12.22 9.54 6.32
CA HIS A 240 11.19 9.16 5.35
C HIS A 240 9.82 8.90 5.98
N PHE A 241 9.75 8.79 7.31
CA PHE A 241 8.55 8.33 8.02
C PHE A 241 8.16 9.19 9.22
N ASP A 242 9.09 9.97 9.76
CA ASP A 242 8.87 10.90 10.86
C ASP A 242 7.90 11.98 10.40
N ASN A 243 6.96 12.33 11.26
CA ASN A 243 5.91 13.29 10.97
C ASN A 243 6.45 14.73 11.11
N ASP A 244 7.34 15.09 10.19
CA ASP A 244 8.20 16.29 10.16
C ASP A 244 7.44 17.64 10.20
N GLU A 245 6.11 17.61 10.20
CA GLU A 245 5.21 18.77 10.29
C GLU A 245 5.11 19.36 11.71
N TYR A 246 5.52 18.62 12.76
CA TYR A 246 5.41 19.06 14.15
C TYR A 246 6.76 19.47 14.77
N TRP A 247 6.71 20.19 15.89
CA TRP A 247 7.92 20.69 16.57
C TRP A 247 8.70 19.60 17.31
N PHE A 248 8.02 18.49 17.63
CA PHE A 248 8.61 17.26 18.15
C PHE A 248 8.85 16.29 17.00
N ARG A 249 9.77 15.33 17.22
CA ARG A 249 10.22 14.36 16.23
C ARG A 249 10.51 13.04 16.90
N THR A 250 10.54 11.97 16.11
CA THR A 250 11.06 10.68 16.56
C THR A 250 12.49 10.84 17.13
N PRO A 251 12.77 10.35 18.36
CA PRO A 251 12.01 9.32 19.11
C PRO A 251 11.05 9.85 20.20
N LYS A 252 10.74 11.15 20.24
CA LYS A 252 9.90 11.73 21.32
C LYS A 252 8.47 11.14 21.29
N VAL A 253 7.89 11.05 20.11
CA VAL A 253 6.71 10.26 19.80
C VAL A 253 7.13 9.48 18.56
N TRP A 254 7.22 8.16 18.67
CA TRP A 254 7.52 7.30 17.51
C TRP A 254 6.28 6.53 17.07
N GLN A 255 5.27 6.47 17.94
CA GLN A 255 3.99 5.80 17.71
C GLN A 255 3.22 6.43 16.55
N ASP A 256 3.54 7.67 16.19
CA ASP A 256 2.99 8.40 15.05
C ASP A 256 3.80 8.21 13.76
N ASP A 257 4.91 7.45 13.77
CA ASP A 257 5.57 6.89 12.57
C ASP A 257 4.68 5.76 11.96
N ALA A 258 3.38 6.02 11.84
CA ALA A 258 2.35 5.03 11.52
C ALA A 258 2.62 4.34 10.18
N ASN A 259 3.10 5.08 9.18
CA ASN A 259 3.46 4.52 7.88
C ASN A 259 4.67 3.58 7.97
N ALA A 260 5.65 3.85 8.85
CA ALA A 260 6.77 2.94 9.06
C ALA A 260 6.34 1.65 9.75
N LEU A 261 5.52 1.76 10.81
CA LEU A 261 4.98 0.60 11.52
C LEU A 261 4.15 -0.29 10.60
N ARG A 262 3.33 0.31 9.74
CA ARG A 262 2.58 -0.41 8.69
C ARG A 262 3.51 -1.07 7.68
N TYR A 263 4.53 -0.35 7.20
CA TYR A 263 5.50 -0.87 6.24
C TYR A 263 6.25 -2.10 6.77
N VAL A 264 6.83 -2.02 7.97
CA VAL A 264 7.54 -3.18 8.57
C VAL A 264 6.58 -4.32 8.91
N THR A 265 5.32 -4.03 9.24
CA THR A 265 4.31 -5.07 9.46
C THR A 265 3.98 -5.81 8.17
N GLU A 266 3.82 -5.12 7.04
CA GLU A 266 3.60 -5.79 5.75
C GLU A 266 4.79 -6.65 5.34
N LEU A 267 6.02 -6.18 5.57
CA LEU A 267 7.23 -6.96 5.31
C LEU A 267 7.31 -8.21 6.20
N GLN A 268 7.01 -8.07 7.49
CA GLN A 268 6.92 -9.19 8.43
C GLN A 268 5.87 -10.20 7.94
N HIS A 269 4.69 -9.71 7.58
CA HIS A 269 3.58 -10.56 7.15
C HIS A 269 3.92 -11.35 5.89
N GLU A 270 4.43 -10.67 4.87
CA GLU A 270 4.67 -11.26 3.55
C GLU A 270 5.85 -12.24 3.57
N PHE A 271 6.95 -11.88 4.21
CA PHE A 271 8.22 -12.63 4.07
C PHE A 271 8.54 -13.52 5.26
N VAL A 272 7.88 -13.31 6.40
CA VAL A 272 8.12 -14.07 7.63
C VAL A 272 6.91 -14.91 7.99
N THR A 273 5.80 -14.31 8.41
CA THR A 273 4.71 -15.07 9.04
C THR A 273 3.80 -15.81 8.07
N SER A 274 3.51 -15.25 6.89
CA SER A 274 2.73 -15.93 5.83
C SER A 274 3.60 -16.65 4.81
N SER A 275 4.92 -16.59 4.97
CA SER A 275 5.86 -17.16 4.00
C SER A 275 6.00 -18.67 4.20
N ASN A 276 5.76 -19.42 3.12
CA ASN A 276 5.88 -20.87 3.10
C ASN A 276 7.34 -21.37 3.09
N ILE A 277 8.33 -20.47 2.93
CA ILE A 277 9.75 -20.86 2.88
C ILE A 277 10.22 -21.46 4.20
N TRP A 278 9.56 -21.09 5.31
CA TRP A 278 9.87 -21.53 6.66
C TRP A 278 9.25 -22.89 7.00
N THR A 279 8.55 -23.53 6.05
CA THR A 279 7.93 -24.83 6.29
C THR A 279 8.99 -25.92 6.45
N LEU A 280 9.22 -26.34 7.69
CA LEU A 280 10.08 -27.45 8.06
C LEU A 280 9.32 -28.78 7.93
N ASP A 281 9.21 -29.32 6.72
CA ASP A 281 8.56 -30.62 6.47
C ASP A 281 9.55 -31.79 6.31
N GLY A 282 10.85 -31.52 6.49
CA GLY A 282 11.94 -32.48 6.30
C GLY A 282 12.24 -32.79 4.83
N LYS A 283 11.62 -32.04 3.91
CA LYS A 283 11.76 -32.17 2.45
C LYS A 283 11.98 -30.82 1.76
N SER A 284 12.03 -29.72 2.52
CA SER A 284 12.25 -28.39 1.96
C SER A 284 13.71 -28.26 1.53
N PRO A 285 13.99 -27.70 0.35
CA PRO A 285 15.36 -27.36 -0.06
C PRO A 285 16.10 -26.39 0.87
N LEU A 286 15.39 -25.68 1.77
CA LEU A 286 16.01 -24.88 2.83
C LEU A 286 16.33 -25.69 4.09
N ASP A 287 15.74 -26.87 4.32
CA ASP A 287 15.95 -27.65 5.54
C ASP A 287 17.43 -27.95 5.89
N PRO A 288 18.36 -28.11 4.91
CA PRO A 288 19.76 -28.32 5.25
C PRO A 288 20.41 -27.18 6.06
N ILE A 289 19.90 -25.93 5.98
CA ILE A 289 20.49 -24.77 6.68
C ILE A 289 20.53 -24.93 8.20
N TRP A 290 19.53 -25.62 8.78
CA TRP A 290 19.39 -25.86 10.22
C TRP A 290 20.43 -26.86 10.75
N THR A 291 20.96 -27.70 9.86
CA THR A 291 21.96 -28.72 10.20
C THR A 291 23.37 -28.33 9.75
N ARG A 292 23.53 -27.16 9.12
CA ARG A 292 24.84 -26.65 8.72
C ARG A 292 25.74 -26.39 9.93
N SER A 293 27.05 -26.52 9.72
CA SER A 293 28.03 -26.16 10.74
C SER A 293 27.99 -24.66 11.01
N GLU A 294 28.02 -24.29 12.29
CA GLU A 294 28.06 -22.88 12.72
C GLU A 294 29.28 -22.14 12.13
N GLU A 295 30.40 -22.84 11.92
CA GLU A 295 31.57 -22.31 11.21
C GLU A 295 31.27 -21.91 9.75
N ASP A 296 30.41 -22.65 9.06
CA ASP A 296 30.04 -22.31 7.67
C ASP A 296 29.14 -21.08 7.64
N HIS A 297 28.19 -20.98 8.57
CA HIS A 297 27.39 -19.75 8.74
C HIS A 297 28.29 -18.55 9.04
N PHE A 298 29.20 -18.67 10.00
CA PHE A 298 30.11 -17.59 10.39
C PHE A 298 30.98 -17.09 9.23
N TRP A 299 31.65 -17.99 8.50
CA TRP A 299 32.51 -17.58 7.39
C TRP A 299 31.72 -17.08 6.17
N SER A 300 30.52 -17.61 5.94
CA SER A 300 29.64 -17.08 4.88
C SER A 300 29.20 -15.64 5.19
N ILE A 301 28.84 -15.35 6.44
CA ILE A 301 28.49 -13.99 6.89
C ILE A 301 29.69 -13.06 6.73
N CYS A 302 30.86 -13.44 7.23
CA CYS A 302 32.06 -12.60 7.15
C CYS A 302 32.43 -12.28 5.69
N TYR A 303 32.37 -13.29 4.81
CA TYR A 303 32.71 -13.09 3.41
C TYR A 303 31.66 -12.26 2.66
N ALA A 304 30.37 -12.49 2.93
CA ALA A 304 29.28 -11.69 2.36
C ALA A 304 29.37 -10.22 2.79
N LEU A 305 29.63 -9.94 4.08
CA LEU A 305 29.84 -8.58 4.58
C LEU A 305 30.98 -7.87 3.83
N LEU A 306 32.11 -8.55 3.65
CA LEU A 306 33.30 -7.99 3.00
C LEU A 306 33.06 -7.70 1.50
N VAL A 307 32.47 -8.65 0.77
CA VAL A 307 32.26 -8.51 -0.69
C VAL A 307 31.13 -7.54 -1.02
N LEU A 308 30.05 -7.57 -0.25
CA LEU A 308 28.83 -6.82 -0.56
C LEU A 308 28.81 -5.44 0.07
N ASN A 309 29.60 -5.19 1.13
CA ASN A 309 29.53 -3.97 1.93
C ASN A 309 28.10 -3.63 2.43
N GLN A 310 27.28 -4.66 2.66
CA GLN A 310 25.87 -4.55 3.05
C GLN A 310 25.57 -5.42 4.28
N PRO A 311 24.63 -5.02 5.15
CA PRO A 311 24.22 -5.83 6.28
C PRO A 311 23.54 -7.13 5.83
N GLN A 312 23.76 -8.19 6.59
CA GLN A 312 23.32 -9.54 6.31
C GLN A 312 22.23 -9.96 7.29
N PHE A 313 21.09 -10.43 6.78
CA PHE A 313 19.98 -10.91 7.60
C PHE A 313 20.33 -12.23 8.29
N LEU A 314 20.04 -12.30 9.58
CA LEU A 314 20.24 -13.47 10.42
C LEU A 314 18.92 -13.89 11.05
N PHE A 315 18.66 -15.19 10.99
CA PHE A 315 17.64 -15.83 11.82
C PHE A 315 18.29 -16.38 13.08
N LEU A 316 17.63 -16.19 14.22
CA LEU A 316 18.02 -16.69 15.52
C LEU A 316 16.98 -17.67 16.05
N GLY A 317 17.43 -18.85 16.45
CA GLY A 317 16.61 -19.89 17.03
C GLY A 317 17.17 -20.42 18.34
N VAL A 318 16.35 -21.21 19.04
CA VAL A 318 16.76 -22.00 20.19
C VAL A 318 16.69 -23.48 19.82
N LYS A 319 17.85 -24.13 19.77
CA LYS A 319 17.97 -25.53 19.35
C LYS A 319 17.06 -26.45 20.15
N ASN A 320 16.30 -27.27 19.43
CA ASN A 320 15.36 -28.26 19.98
C ASN A 320 14.25 -27.64 20.86
N SER A 321 13.90 -26.39 20.60
CA SER A 321 12.75 -25.73 21.23
C SER A 321 11.75 -25.31 20.17
N ASP A 322 10.46 -25.34 20.53
CA ASP A 322 9.40 -24.69 19.77
C ASP A 322 9.29 -23.20 20.15
N GLU A 323 10.31 -22.64 20.81
CA GLU A 323 10.42 -21.22 21.15
C GLU A 323 10.44 -20.35 19.89
N ASP A 324 9.79 -19.19 19.99
CA ASP A 324 9.64 -18.25 18.89
C ASP A 324 11.02 -17.74 18.40
N GLY A 325 11.19 -17.73 17.08
CA GLY A 325 12.41 -17.25 16.43
C GLY A 325 12.55 -15.73 16.49
N HIS A 326 13.78 -15.24 16.30
CA HIS A 326 14.08 -13.81 16.21
C HIS A 326 14.87 -13.48 14.96
N ALA A 327 14.75 -12.25 14.46
CA ALA A 327 15.41 -11.82 13.25
C ALA A 327 16.15 -10.50 13.48
N ILE A 328 17.41 -10.49 13.07
CA ILE A 328 18.34 -9.36 13.23
C ILE A 328 19.19 -9.22 11.96
N ILE A 329 20.07 -8.22 11.91
CA ILE A 329 21.08 -8.11 10.85
C ILE A 329 22.48 -8.00 11.44
N ALA A 330 23.45 -8.69 10.85
CA ALA A 330 24.88 -8.44 11.08
C ALA A 330 25.36 -7.39 10.09
N TYR A 331 26.16 -6.43 10.54
CA TYR A 331 26.68 -5.36 9.68
C TYR A 331 28.20 -5.19 9.75
N ALA A 332 28.84 -5.88 10.68
CA ALA A 332 30.29 -5.93 10.76
C ALA A 332 30.75 -7.23 11.40
N TYR A 333 32.02 -7.55 11.23
CA TYR A 333 32.69 -8.58 12.00
C TYR A 333 34.07 -8.10 12.46
N GLU A 334 34.54 -8.62 13.59
CA GLU A 334 35.86 -8.37 14.15
C GLU A 334 36.51 -9.69 14.56
N ILE A 335 37.82 -9.81 14.36
CA ILE A 335 38.59 -11.00 14.71
C ILE A 335 39.74 -10.60 15.64
N SER A 336 39.75 -11.19 16.84
CA SER A 336 40.81 -10.98 17.84
C SER A 336 41.22 -12.30 18.48
N GLY A 337 42.46 -12.73 18.19
CA GLY A 337 43.00 -13.99 18.68
C GLY A 337 42.16 -15.18 18.21
N ASN A 338 41.51 -15.85 19.16
CA ASN A 338 40.65 -17.02 18.89
C ASN A 338 39.14 -16.67 18.99
N THR A 339 38.81 -15.39 18.91
CA THR A 339 37.43 -14.91 19.02
C THR A 339 37.08 -14.12 17.78
N GLY A 340 35.98 -14.51 17.13
CA GLY A 340 35.27 -13.67 16.17
C GLY A 340 34.07 -13.00 16.84
N THR A 341 33.73 -11.79 16.43
CA THR A 341 32.56 -11.05 16.92
C THR A 341 31.80 -10.51 15.72
N LEU A 342 30.52 -10.85 15.58
CA LEU A 342 29.62 -10.16 14.66
C LEU A 342 29.01 -8.96 15.39
N LYS A 343 29.05 -7.78 14.77
CA LYS A 343 28.28 -6.62 15.21
C LYS A 343 26.92 -6.66 14.56
N VAL A 344 25.87 -6.50 15.36
CA VAL A 344 24.49 -6.70 14.93
C VAL A 344 23.58 -5.55 15.30
N TYR A 345 22.57 -5.29 14.47
CA TYR A 345 21.42 -4.47 14.82
C TYR A 345 20.25 -5.39 15.17
N ASP A 346 19.80 -5.29 16.41
CA ASP A 346 18.63 -6.01 16.93
C ASP A 346 17.46 -5.01 17.11
N PRO A 347 16.32 -5.23 16.43
CA PRO A 347 15.13 -4.38 16.53
C PRO A 347 14.56 -4.18 17.96
N ASN A 348 14.91 -5.03 18.93
CA ASN A 348 14.56 -4.83 20.34
C ASN A 348 15.41 -3.74 21.02
N TYR A 349 16.53 -3.33 20.41
CA TYR A 349 17.42 -2.30 20.90
C TYR A 349 17.67 -1.21 19.83
N PRO A 350 16.65 -0.41 19.44
CA PRO A 350 16.79 0.62 18.41
C PRO A 350 17.99 1.55 18.61
N GLY A 351 18.72 1.79 17.53
CA GLY A 351 19.91 2.65 17.52
C GLY A 351 21.13 2.11 18.27
N LYS A 352 21.11 0.87 18.75
CA LYS A 352 22.23 0.28 19.50
C LYS A 352 22.90 -0.86 18.74
N GLU A 353 24.21 -0.97 18.95
CA GLU A 353 25.02 -2.11 18.54
C GLU A 353 24.85 -3.27 19.53
N GLY A 354 24.63 -4.47 18.99
CA GLY A 354 24.75 -5.75 19.69
C GLY A 354 25.98 -6.53 19.22
N GLU A 355 26.36 -7.57 19.98
CA GLU A 355 27.51 -8.41 19.67
C GLU A 355 27.17 -9.90 19.78
N ILE A 356 27.52 -10.66 18.75
CA ILE A 356 27.46 -12.14 18.76
C ILE A 356 28.88 -12.67 18.70
N THR A 357 29.28 -13.45 19.69
CA THR A 357 30.62 -14.02 19.76
C THR A 357 30.69 -15.40 19.07
N PHE A 358 31.71 -15.62 18.25
CA PHE A 358 32.10 -16.91 17.68
C PHE A 358 33.45 -17.36 18.25
N ASP A 359 33.52 -18.60 18.74
CA ASP A 359 34.78 -19.21 19.20
C ASP A 359 35.44 -19.97 18.04
N LEU A 360 36.59 -19.45 17.57
CA LEU A 360 37.30 -20.01 16.42
C LEU A 360 37.93 -21.39 16.70
N THR A 361 38.13 -21.76 17.97
CA THR A 361 38.65 -23.10 18.34
C THR A 361 37.51 -24.09 18.47
N ALA A 362 36.42 -23.70 19.14
CA ALA A 362 35.25 -24.55 19.28
C ALA A 362 34.43 -24.64 17.98
N LYS A 363 34.64 -23.71 17.04
CA LYS A 363 33.92 -23.59 15.77
C LYS A 363 32.41 -23.41 16.00
N ALA A 364 32.08 -22.62 17.01
CA ALA A 364 30.71 -22.47 17.48
C ALA A 364 30.43 -21.03 17.94
N PHE A 365 29.20 -20.58 17.73
CA PHE A 365 28.65 -19.37 18.30
C PHE A 365 28.41 -19.54 19.80
N ARG A 366 28.61 -18.44 20.54
CA ARG A 366 28.08 -18.31 21.90
C ARG A 366 26.63 -17.86 21.82
N PRO A 367 25.76 -18.29 22.76
CA PRO A 367 24.37 -17.86 22.76
C PRO A 367 24.24 -16.34 22.81
N TYR A 368 23.33 -15.78 22.01
CA TYR A 368 22.95 -14.38 22.02
C TYR A 368 21.64 -14.22 22.79
N THR A 369 21.61 -13.34 23.80
CA THR A 369 20.43 -13.13 24.62
C THR A 369 19.62 -11.95 24.13
N SER A 370 18.36 -12.19 23.76
CA SER A 370 17.37 -11.16 23.41
C SER A 370 15.96 -11.70 23.72
N ALA A 371 14.91 -11.10 23.17
CA ALA A 371 13.53 -11.54 23.33
C ALA A 371 12.81 -11.55 21.97
N VAL A 372 11.57 -12.02 21.92
CA VAL A 372 10.73 -11.98 20.71
C VAL A 372 10.26 -10.56 20.37
N ASN A 373 10.04 -9.77 21.41
CA ASN A 373 9.68 -8.35 21.35
C ASN A 373 10.09 -7.63 22.64
N ALA A 374 9.94 -6.30 22.62
CA ALA A 374 10.32 -5.44 23.72
C ALA A 374 9.47 -5.60 24.99
N THR A 375 8.22 -6.07 24.87
CA THR A 375 7.40 -6.37 26.05
C THR A 375 7.96 -7.57 26.79
N ALA A 376 8.21 -8.68 26.08
CA ALA A 376 8.85 -9.87 26.65
C ALA A 376 10.22 -9.52 27.28
N LEU A 377 11.00 -8.67 26.62
CA LEU A 377 12.26 -8.17 27.18
C LEU A 377 12.07 -7.40 28.49
N ALA A 378 11.05 -6.54 28.59
CA ALA A 378 10.75 -5.77 29.79
C ALA A 378 10.25 -6.64 30.95
N ASP A 379 9.52 -7.72 30.63
CA ASP A 379 9.02 -8.70 31.59
C ASP A 379 10.10 -9.70 32.05
N GLY A 380 11.25 -9.72 31.36
CA GLY A 380 12.39 -10.60 31.65
C GLY A 380 12.32 -11.95 30.93
N ASP A 381 11.34 -12.12 30.04
CA ASP A 381 11.15 -13.30 29.18
C ASP A 381 12.13 -13.23 28.01
N THR A 382 13.38 -13.62 28.31
CA THR A 382 14.50 -13.60 27.36
C THR A 382 14.91 -15.01 26.96
N TYR A 383 15.39 -15.12 25.72
CA TYR A 383 15.86 -16.35 25.11
C TYR A 383 17.36 -16.28 24.88
N ALA A 384 18.05 -17.39 25.13
CA ALA A 384 19.46 -17.55 24.81
C ALA A 384 19.58 -18.24 23.44
N TYR A 385 19.44 -17.47 22.37
CA TYR A 385 19.51 -17.95 20.99
C TYR A 385 20.87 -18.59 20.72
N ASN A 386 20.87 -19.89 20.48
CA ASN A 386 22.07 -20.71 20.28
C ASN A 386 22.10 -21.37 18.88
N GLU A 387 21.21 -20.93 18.01
CA GLU A 387 21.18 -21.24 16.59
C GLU A 387 21.18 -19.92 15.82
N ILE A 388 22.25 -19.66 15.06
CA ILE A 388 22.50 -18.41 14.37
C ILE A 388 22.70 -18.74 12.90
N ILE A 389 21.72 -18.38 12.08
CA ILE A 389 21.59 -18.86 10.71
C ILE A 389 21.66 -17.67 9.76
N PHE A 390 22.54 -17.80 8.77
CA PHE A 390 22.69 -16.83 7.70
C PHE A 390 21.65 -17.07 6.61
N ILE A 391 20.79 -16.09 6.35
CA ILE A 391 19.80 -16.16 5.28
C ILE A 391 19.77 -14.82 4.52
N PRO A 392 20.52 -14.68 3.41
CA PRO A 392 20.44 -13.53 2.52
C PRO A 392 19.01 -13.14 2.13
N LEU A 393 18.77 -11.83 1.96
CA LEU A 393 17.44 -11.29 1.71
C LEU A 393 16.79 -11.84 0.45
N SER A 394 17.52 -12.03 -0.66
CA SER A 394 17.04 -12.60 -1.93
C SER A 394 16.52 -14.03 -1.83
N THR A 395 16.91 -14.76 -0.78
CA THR A 395 16.33 -16.08 -0.50
C THR A 395 14.91 -15.93 0.10
N LEU A 396 14.73 -14.90 0.94
CA LEU A 396 13.48 -14.60 1.64
C LEU A 396 12.51 -13.81 0.76
N CYS A 397 13.01 -12.79 0.07
CA CYS A 397 12.26 -11.68 -0.47
C CYS A 397 12.21 -11.73 -2.00
N ASP A 398 11.00 -11.64 -2.53
CA ASP A 398 10.76 -11.31 -3.94
C ASP A 398 10.92 -9.79 -4.13
N ALA A 399 11.82 -9.39 -5.03
CA ALA A 399 12.11 -7.97 -5.28
C ALA A 399 10.89 -7.19 -5.80
N GLY A 400 10.08 -7.80 -6.66
CA GLY A 400 8.85 -7.19 -7.18
C GLY A 400 7.80 -6.98 -6.08
N LYS A 401 7.69 -7.92 -5.13
CA LYS A 401 6.82 -7.75 -3.96
C LYS A 401 7.34 -6.69 -2.99
N LEU A 402 8.65 -6.67 -2.75
CA LEU A 402 9.29 -5.60 -1.99
C LEU A 402 8.95 -4.23 -2.59
N ASP A 403 9.10 -4.06 -3.91
CA ASP A 403 8.75 -2.83 -4.63
C ASP A 403 7.26 -2.52 -4.52
N ALA A 404 6.38 -3.51 -4.69
CA ALA A 404 4.94 -3.33 -4.55
C ALA A 404 4.54 -2.84 -3.15
N ILE A 405 5.14 -3.37 -2.07
CA ILE A 405 4.90 -2.89 -0.71
C ILE A 405 5.42 -1.45 -0.54
N TRP A 406 6.58 -1.13 -1.10
CA TRP A 406 7.12 0.24 -1.05
C TRP A 406 6.24 1.25 -1.80
N GLN A 407 5.66 0.87 -2.95
CA GLN A 407 4.74 1.74 -3.69
C GLN A 407 3.50 2.12 -2.87
N LYS A 408 2.98 1.21 -2.03
CA LYS A 408 1.87 1.53 -1.12
C LYS A 408 2.19 2.68 -0.16
N VAL A 409 3.46 2.85 0.23
CA VAL A 409 3.89 3.99 1.07
C VAL A 409 3.72 5.29 0.29
N SER A 410 4.15 5.31 -0.97
CA SER A 410 4.07 6.51 -1.85
C SER A 410 2.63 6.87 -2.20
N ASP A 411 1.77 5.87 -2.39
CA ASP A 411 0.37 6.05 -2.75
C ASP A 411 -0.54 6.28 -1.52
N GLY A 412 0.01 6.26 -0.31
CA GLY A 412 -0.73 6.45 0.95
C GLY A 412 -1.66 5.30 1.33
N SER A 413 -1.49 4.12 0.72
CA SER A 413 -2.32 2.93 0.95
C SER A 413 -1.65 1.86 1.82
N ILE A 414 -0.48 2.13 2.39
CA ILE A 414 0.24 1.17 3.24
C ILE A 414 -0.60 0.82 4.47
N GLY A 415 -0.70 -0.47 4.78
CA GLY A 415 -1.51 -1.02 5.88
C GLY A 415 -3.00 -1.16 5.57
N ASP A 416 -3.47 -0.76 4.38
CA ASP A 416 -4.87 -0.87 4.01
C ASP A 416 -5.36 -2.32 4.01
N ASN A 417 -6.49 -2.55 4.68
CA ASN A 417 -7.10 -3.88 4.88
C ASN A 417 -6.29 -4.87 5.73
N ILE A 418 -5.16 -4.44 6.30
CA ILE A 418 -4.35 -5.24 7.22
C ILE A 418 -4.61 -4.78 8.66
N PHE A 419 -4.65 -3.46 8.88
CA PHE A 419 -4.93 -2.88 10.18
C PHE A 419 -6.45 -2.66 10.39
N PRO A 420 -6.93 -2.75 11.65
CA PRO A 420 -8.31 -2.42 11.98
C PRO A 420 -8.67 -0.99 11.57
N ARG A 421 -9.82 -0.84 10.90
CA ARG A 421 -10.38 0.48 10.59
C ARG A 421 -11.26 0.95 11.74
N TYR A 422 -11.18 2.24 12.06
CA TYR A 422 -11.98 2.84 13.11
C TYR A 422 -12.22 4.33 12.85
N GLU A 423 -13.27 4.86 13.45
CA GLU A 423 -13.51 6.30 13.56
C GLU A 423 -13.43 6.71 15.03
N ALA A 424 -12.76 7.81 15.33
CA ALA A 424 -12.65 8.33 16.69
C ALA A 424 -13.67 9.43 16.96
N TYR A 425 -14.30 9.40 18.13
CA TYR A 425 -15.28 10.38 18.59
C TYR A 425 -14.85 10.95 19.94
N ALA A 426 -14.90 12.27 20.08
CA ALA A 426 -14.84 12.92 21.38
C ALA A 426 -16.21 12.84 22.06
N VAL A 427 -16.27 12.35 23.29
CA VAL A 427 -17.50 12.21 24.08
C VAL A 427 -17.41 13.09 25.32
N PRO A 428 -18.40 13.97 25.58
CA PRO A 428 -18.36 14.89 26.71
C PRO A 428 -18.33 14.14 28.04
N VAL A 429 -17.55 14.66 28.99
CA VAL A 429 -17.47 14.10 30.36
C VAL A 429 -18.43 14.83 31.31
N ASP A 430 -18.47 16.16 31.22
CA ASP A 430 -19.16 17.01 32.19
C ASP A 430 -20.66 17.18 31.90
N ASN A 431 -21.13 16.83 30.70
CA ASN A 431 -22.53 16.96 30.29
C ASN A 431 -22.89 15.94 29.19
N GLU A 432 -23.52 14.83 29.58
CA GLU A 432 -23.94 13.74 28.68
C GLU A 432 -25.06 14.13 27.70
N ASP A 433 -25.75 15.26 27.92
CA ASP A 433 -26.76 15.76 26.98
C ASP A 433 -26.14 16.38 25.71
N LEU A 434 -24.83 16.64 25.71
CA LEU A 434 -24.11 17.16 24.55
C LEU A 434 -23.74 16.01 23.60
N PRO A 435 -23.73 16.25 22.27
CA PRO A 435 -23.45 15.19 21.32
C PRO A 435 -21.98 14.76 21.40
N ARG A 436 -21.70 13.48 21.12
CA ARG A 436 -20.35 13.07 20.72
C ARG A 436 -20.02 13.67 19.35
N VAL A 437 -18.78 14.08 19.16
CA VAL A 437 -18.29 14.72 17.92
C VAL A 437 -17.22 13.87 17.28
N LYS A 438 -17.36 13.57 15.98
CA LYS A 438 -16.32 12.86 15.22
C LYS A 438 -15.05 13.70 15.13
N LEU A 439 -13.92 13.11 15.49
CA LEU A 439 -12.62 13.74 15.37
C LEU A 439 -12.15 13.72 13.90
N LEU A 440 -11.72 14.87 13.40
CA LEU A 440 -11.24 15.06 12.03
C LEU A 440 -9.72 15.03 11.99
N ASP A 441 -9.17 14.22 11.09
CA ASP A 441 -7.74 14.07 10.85
C ASP A 441 -7.05 15.42 10.63
N ALA A 442 -6.02 15.73 11.42
CA ALA A 442 -5.23 16.95 11.32
C ALA A 442 -4.52 17.12 9.96
N THR A 443 -4.13 16.02 9.30
CA THR A 443 -3.47 16.04 7.98
C THR A 443 -4.39 16.55 6.87
N SER A 444 -5.71 16.49 7.09
CA SER A 444 -6.69 17.12 6.19
C SER A 444 -6.71 18.66 6.26
N GLY A 445 -5.92 19.25 7.17
CA GLY A 445 -5.89 20.68 7.46
C GLY A 445 -7.10 21.18 8.25
N LYS A 446 -7.98 20.27 8.69
CA LYS A 446 -9.24 20.61 9.38
C LYS A 446 -9.07 20.63 10.89
N THR A 447 -9.80 21.53 11.53
CA THR A 447 -9.93 21.61 12.99
C THR A 447 -11.25 20.96 13.41
N THR A 448 -11.22 20.11 14.43
CA THR A 448 -12.41 19.60 15.09
C THR A 448 -12.88 20.62 16.12
N PHE A 449 -14.12 21.10 15.98
CA PHE A 449 -14.72 22.00 16.95
C PHE A 449 -15.56 21.23 17.96
N LEU A 450 -15.25 21.40 19.24
CA LEU A 450 -15.99 20.78 20.33
C LEU A 450 -16.78 21.84 21.11
N PRO A 451 -18.00 21.54 21.55
CA PRO A 451 -18.75 22.46 22.39
C PRO A 451 -18.45 22.26 23.90
N TYR A 452 -17.42 21.48 24.22
CA TYR A 452 -16.92 21.17 25.55
C TYR A 452 -15.39 21.13 25.54
N ASN A 453 -14.76 21.45 26.66
CA ASN A 453 -13.30 21.42 26.82
C ASN A 453 -12.77 20.12 27.44
N LYS A 454 -13.66 19.23 27.94
CA LYS A 454 -13.30 17.92 28.49
C LYS A 454 -14.05 16.80 27.79
N PHE A 455 -13.31 15.77 27.39
CA PHE A 455 -13.88 14.64 26.68
C PHE A 455 -13.11 13.35 26.92
N ARG A 456 -13.76 12.22 26.66
CA ARG A 456 -13.14 10.90 26.47
C ARG A 456 -13.14 10.58 24.98
N VAL A 457 -12.27 9.69 24.55
CA VAL A 457 -12.29 9.20 23.16
C VAL A 457 -12.97 7.83 23.13
N GLU A 458 -13.98 7.72 22.28
CA GLU A 458 -14.62 6.46 21.91
C GLU A 458 -14.28 6.12 20.46
N LEU A 459 -14.12 4.83 20.18
CA LEU A 459 -13.83 4.33 18.84
C LEU A 459 -15.05 3.57 18.31
N ASP A 460 -15.52 3.95 17.12
CA ASP A 460 -16.40 3.12 16.32
C ASP A 460 -15.53 2.21 15.44
N MET A 461 -15.28 0.99 15.92
CA MET A 461 -14.48 -0.01 15.21
C MET A 461 -15.29 -0.62 14.05
N ALA A 462 -14.66 -0.80 12.89
CA ALA A 462 -15.26 -1.55 11.79
C ALA A 462 -15.50 -3.03 12.15
N ASP A 463 -14.61 -3.61 12.97
CA ASP A 463 -14.81 -4.90 13.62
C ASP A 463 -15.14 -4.67 15.12
N PRO A 464 -16.41 -4.83 15.53
CA PRO A 464 -16.82 -4.60 16.92
C PRO A 464 -16.38 -5.71 17.88
N THR A 465 -15.77 -6.79 17.40
CA THR A 465 -15.27 -7.89 18.24
C THR A 465 -13.90 -7.62 18.84
N LEU A 466 -13.16 -6.65 18.28
CA LEU A 466 -11.84 -6.25 18.77
C LEU A 466 -11.99 -5.48 20.09
N VAL A 467 -11.22 -5.91 21.09
CA VAL A 467 -11.07 -5.16 22.34
C VAL A 467 -9.90 -4.21 22.16
N THR A 468 -10.14 -2.92 22.34
CA THR A 468 -9.12 -1.88 22.12
C THR A 468 -8.82 -1.10 23.39
N LYS A 469 -7.66 -0.47 23.38
CA LYS A 469 -7.21 0.48 24.39
C LYS A 469 -6.71 1.72 23.67
N THR A 470 -7.13 2.89 24.10
CA THR A 470 -6.66 4.17 23.57
C THR A 470 -5.60 4.77 24.47
N ILE A 471 -4.57 5.35 23.88
CA ILE A 471 -3.53 6.12 24.55
C ILE A 471 -3.57 7.54 23.97
N GLY A 472 -3.59 8.54 24.85
CA GLY A 472 -3.71 9.96 24.48
C GLY A 472 -2.35 10.65 24.53
N TRP A 473 -2.08 11.49 23.54
CA TRP A 473 -0.86 12.29 23.43
C TRP A 473 -1.26 13.76 23.29
N VAL A 474 -1.03 14.58 24.31
CA VAL A 474 -1.47 15.98 24.32
C VAL A 474 -0.26 16.90 24.15
N ASP A 475 -0.27 17.73 23.11
CA ASP A 475 0.77 18.72 22.90
C ASP A 475 0.67 19.88 23.90
N LEU A 476 1.78 20.18 24.58
CA LEU A 476 1.95 21.27 25.54
C LEU A 476 3.06 22.21 25.03
N PRO A 477 2.80 22.99 23.96
CA PRO A 477 3.84 23.71 23.22
C PRO A 477 4.53 24.80 24.05
N ASP A 478 3.84 25.39 25.02
CA ASP A 478 4.36 26.45 25.89
C ASP A 478 5.58 26.00 26.72
N ILE A 479 5.59 24.73 27.12
CA ILE A 479 6.71 24.10 27.85
C ILE A 479 7.52 23.14 26.99
N LYS A 480 7.18 23.00 25.69
CA LYS A 480 7.80 22.07 24.74
C LYS A 480 7.76 20.63 25.25
N GLU A 481 6.62 20.20 25.77
CA GLU A 481 6.38 18.81 26.18
C GLU A 481 5.19 18.19 25.46
N ILE A 482 5.19 16.86 25.38
CA ILE A 482 4.03 16.06 24.97
C ILE A 482 3.64 15.18 26.15
N GLU A 483 2.41 15.33 26.63
CA GLU A 483 1.90 14.52 27.72
C GLU A 483 1.34 13.20 27.18
N LYS A 484 1.95 12.07 27.56
CA LYS A 484 1.40 10.73 27.31
C LYS A 484 0.43 10.33 28.43
N ARG A 485 -0.79 9.94 28.07
CA ARG A 485 -1.83 9.40 28.94
C ARG A 485 -2.15 7.97 28.54
N ASP A 486 -1.82 7.03 29.42
CA ASP A 486 -2.03 5.60 29.19
C ASP A 486 -2.84 4.97 30.36
N PRO A 487 -4.13 4.61 30.16
CA PRO A 487 -4.93 4.87 28.94
C PRO A 487 -5.23 6.37 28.76
N SER A 488 -5.78 6.76 27.61
CA SER A 488 -6.08 8.16 27.27
C SER A 488 -6.95 8.85 28.33
N GLY A 489 -7.92 8.12 28.89
CA GLY A 489 -8.79 8.60 29.96
C GLY A 489 -9.56 9.86 29.55
N GLU A 490 -9.68 10.79 30.50
CA GLU A 490 -10.26 12.10 30.25
C GLU A 490 -9.19 13.04 29.72
N ILE A 491 -9.48 13.69 28.59
CA ILE A 491 -8.65 14.71 27.95
C ILE A 491 -9.28 16.08 28.23
N THR A 492 -8.46 17.03 28.69
CA THR A 492 -8.87 18.43 28.90
C THR A 492 -8.02 19.30 27.98
N LEU A 493 -8.66 20.14 27.17
CA LEU A 493 -7.96 21.10 26.32
C LEU A 493 -7.29 22.16 27.19
N GLU A 494 -5.98 22.36 27.00
CA GLU A 494 -5.20 23.33 27.77
C GLU A 494 -5.61 24.76 27.42
N ASN A 495 -5.66 25.06 26.12
CA ASN A 495 -6.06 26.36 25.57
C ASN A 495 -7.36 26.19 24.77
N PRO A 496 -8.54 25.99 25.41
CA PRO A 496 -9.76 25.62 24.71
C PRO A 496 -10.20 26.67 23.66
N GLY A 497 -9.81 27.93 23.83
CA GLY A 497 -10.09 28.99 22.86
C GLY A 497 -9.20 29.00 21.62
N GLU A 498 -8.17 28.15 21.55
CA GLU A 498 -7.18 28.05 20.46
C GLU A 498 -7.14 26.60 19.90
N GLU A 499 -6.35 26.38 18.85
CA GLU A 499 -6.08 25.02 18.37
C GLU A 499 -5.17 24.26 19.34
N ASN A 500 -5.63 23.09 19.79
CA ASN A 500 -4.85 22.14 20.59
C ASN A 500 -4.58 20.90 19.72
N LEU A 501 -3.38 20.35 19.81
CA LEU A 501 -3.02 19.13 19.09
C LEU A 501 -3.13 17.92 20.04
N VAL A 502 -3.96 16.95 19.66
CA VAL A 502 -4.20 15.72 20.42
C VAL A 502 -4.01 14.51 19.52
N GLY A 503 -3.10 13.62 19.89
CA GLY A 503 -2.83 12.36 19.21
C GLY A 503 -3.53 11.23 19.92
N ILE A 504 -4.18 10.35 19.17
CA ILE A 504 -4.78 9.12 19.70
C ILE A 504 -4.08 7.94 19.07
N GLU A 505 -3.38 7.20 19.92
CA GLU A 505 -2.87 5.86 19.64
C GLU A 505 -3.93 4.84 20.00
N VAL A 506 -4.09 3.84 19.15
CA VAL A 506 -5.03 2.73 19.34
C VAL A 506 -4.23 1.44 19.40
N ASP A 507 -4.34 0.76 20.54
CA ASP A 507 -3.84 -0.59 20.73
C ASP A 507 -4.99 -1.60 20.64
N VAL A 508 -4.72 -2.76 20.06
CA VAL A 508 -5.60 -3.93 20.19
C VAL A 508 -5.10 -4.79 21.35
N LEU A 509 -6.02 -5.14 22.25
CA LEU A 509 -5.78 -6.10 23.31
C LEU A 509 -5.94 -7.51 22.72
N PRO A 510 -4.89 -8.34 22.74
CA PRO A 510 -4.97 -9.66 22.16
C PRO A 510 -5.80 -10.63 23.02
N GLN A 511 -6.08 -11.80 22.45
CA GLN A 511 -6.58 -12.95 23.21
C GLN A 511 -5.49 -13.49 24.16
N SER A 512 -5.91 -14.27 25.17
CA SER A 512 -5.08 -14.74 26.29
C SER A 512 -3.63 -15.11 25.94
N GLY A 513 -2.65 -14.49 26.61
CA GLY A 513 -1.23 -14.85 26.57
C GLY A 513 -0.31 -13.92 25.76
N ARG A 514 -0.88 -12.90 25.08
CA ARG A 514 -0.13 -11.91 24.30
C ARG A 514 -0.23 -10.50 24.91
N SER A 515 0.64 -9.61 24.48
CA SER A 515 0.69 -8.21 24.93
C SER A 515 -0.13 -7.29 24.01
N HIS A 516 -0.62 -6.17 24.54
CA HIS A 516 -1.22 -5.10 23.74
C HIS A 516 -0.28 -4.68 22.59
N SER A 517 -0.85 -4.44 21.41
CA SER A 517 -0.05 -4.11 20.22
C SER A 517 -0.68 -2.97 19.43
N TRP A 518 0.19 -2.14 18.86
CA TRP A 518 -0.16 -0.95 18.10
C TRP A 518 -1.03 -1.31 16.88
N ALA A 519 -2.16 -0.63 16.73
CA ALA A 519 -3.10 -0.81 15.63
C ALA A 519 -3.28 0.46 14.78
N GLY A 520 -2.89 1.62 15.30
CA GLY A 520 -2.90 2.87 14.56
C GLY A 520 -2.64 4.07 15.44
N PHE A 521 -2.33 5.19 14.80
CA PHE A 521 -2.14 6.48 15.45
C PHE A 521 -2.72 7.58 14.55
N GLN A 522 -3.35 8.59 15.16
CA GLN A 522 -3.80 9.76 14.43
C GLN A 522 -3.70 11.05 15.27
N TRP A 523 -3.17 12.11 14.66
CA TRP A 523 -3.21 13.47 15.22
C TRP A 523 -4.50 14.20 14.84
N TYR A 524 -5.05 14.97 15.79
CA TYR A 524 -6.27 15.77 15.66
C TYR A 524 -6.01 17.20 16.14
N LYS A 525 -6.41 18.20 15.34
CA LYS A 525 -6.48 19.60 15.78
C LYS A 525 -7.85 19.84 16.39
N ILE A 526 -7.90 20.32 17.63
CA ILE A 526 -9.14 20.45 18.40
C ILE A 526 -9.24 21.85 19.02
N ARG A 527 -10.40 22.51 18.86
CA ARG A 527 -10.70 23.82 19.44
C ARG A 527 -12.11 23.82 20.03
N MET A 528 -12.32 24.54 21.12
CA MET A 528 -13.67 24.72 21.68
C MET A 528 -14.41 25.86 20.96
N GLN A 529 -15.64 25.62 20.51
CA GLN A 529 -16.50 26.66 19.92
C GLN A 529 -17.97 26.48 20.34
N SER A 530 -18.67 27.59 20.61
CA SER A 530 -20.05 27.61 21.13
C SER A 530 -21.15 27.70 20.05
N LEU A 531 -20.79 27.92 18.78
CA LEU A 531 -21.71 28.11 17.64
C LEU A 531 -21.08 27.53 16.35
N TRP A 532 -21.84 26.79 15.53
CA TRP A 532 -21.43 26.29 14.20
C TRP A 532 -22.58 26.33 13.18
N LEU A 533 -22.27 26.21 11.88
CA LEU A 533 -23.23 26.17 10.78
C LEU A 533 -23.43 24.75 10.23
N GLU A 534 -24.67 24.39 9.93
CA GLU A 534 -25.03 23.14 9.23
C GLU A 534 -25.87 23.44 7.98
N PRO A 535 -25.55 22.81 6.82
CA PRO A 535 -24.32 22.07 6.54
C PRO A 535 -23.06 22.95 6.59
N ALA A 536 -21.94 22.38 7.05
CA ALA A 536 -20.63 23.01 6.90
C ALA A 536 -20.18 22.85 5.44
N ASP A 537 -19.87 23.97 4.77
CA ASP A 537 -19.44 24.09 3.37
C ASP A 537 -20.29 23.34 2.33
N THR A 538 -21.01 24.06 1.47
CA THR A 538 -21.99 23.45 0.54
C THR A 538 -21.82 23.91 -0.89
N ASN A 539 -22.05 23.02 -1.85
CA ASN A 539 -22.18 23.38 -3.26
C ASN A 539 -23.65 23.29 -3.68
N ILE A 540 -24.16 24.32 -4.35
CA ILE A 540 -25.53 24.36 -4.86
C ILE A 540 -25.57 24.80 -6.32
N ALA A 541 -26.66 24.49 -7.01
CA ALA A 541 -26.93 25.03 -8.33
C ALA A 541 -27.34 26.52 -8.23
N ILE A 542 -27.03 27.31 -9.26
CA ILE A 542 -27.57 28.67 -9.40
C ILE A 542 -29.11 28.65 -9.29
N GLY A 543 -29.66 29.53 -8.47
CA GLY A 543 -31.10 29.63 -8.20
C GLY A 543 -31.66 28.60 -7.21
N GLN A 544 -30.84 27.70 -6.68
CA GLN A 544 -31.24 26.80 -5.58
C GLN A 544 -31.21 27.55 -4.24
N GLU A 545 -32.14 27.23 -3.34
CA GLU A 545 -32.09 27.71 -1.95
C GLU A 545 -31.12 26.87 -1.10
N ALA A 546 -30.24 27.54 -0.35
CA ALA A 546 -29.43 26.94 0.70
C ALA A 546 -30.17 27.00 2.04
N GLU A 547 -30.50 25.84 2.60
CA GLU A 547 -31.02 25.72 3.97
C GLU A 547 -29.85 25.63 4.96
N LEU A 548 -29.73 26.60 5.86
CA LEU A 548 -28.64 26.74 6.81
C LEU A 548 -29.18 26.85 8.25
N THR A 549 -28.56 26.16 9.20
CA THR A 549 -28.93 26.22 10.63
C THR A 549 -27.73 26.58 11.49
N ALA A 550 -27.87 27.57 12.37
CA ALA A 550 -26.84 27.89 13.37
C ALA A 550 -27.05 27.07 14.64
N ARG A 551 -26.18 26.09 14.86
CA ARG A 551 -26.22 25.18 16.01
C ARG A 551 -25.37 25.73 17.15
N ASN A 552 -25.87 25.63 18.39
CA ASN A 552 -25.26 26.30 19.55
C ASN A 552 -25.11 25.40 20.80
N ASN A 553 -25.27 24.09 20.67
CA ASN A 553 -25.14 23.13 21.77
C ASN A 553 -25.88 23.50 23.08
N GLY A 554 -27.07 24.13 22.97
CA GLY A 554 -27.88 24.55 24.13
C GLY A 554 -27.38 25.81 24.84
N THR A 555 -26.33 26.46 24.34
CA THR A 555 -25.80 27.72 24.89
C THR A 555 -26.64 28.94 24.48
N ALA A 556 -27.54 28.80 23.51
CA ALA A 556 -28.43 29.89 23.14
C ALA A 556 -29.39 30.26 24.28
N PRO A 557 -29.49 31.55 24.66
CA PRO A 557 -30.49 32.00 25.62
C PRO A 557 -31.92 31.80 25.07
N PRO A 558 -32.95 31.75 25.95
CA PRO A 558 -34.34 31.69 25.51
C PRO A 558 -34.65 32.83 24.53
N ASN A 559 -35.11 32.48 23.33
CA ASN A 559 -35.38 33.43 22.24
C ASN A 559 -34.15 34.22 21.75
N ALA A 560 -32.98 33.57 21.69
CA ALA A 560 -31.76 34.09 21.10
C ALA A 560 -31.99 34.72 19.71
N ARG A 561 -31.27 35.80 19.42
CA ARG A 561 -31.28 36.49 18.11
C ARG A 561 -30.09 36.00 17.29
N PHE A 562 -30.32 35.59 16.06
CA PHE A 562 -29.29 35.20 15.09
C PHE A 562 -29.30 36.19 13.94
N GLU A 563 -28.15 36.80 13.66
CA GLU A 563 -27.94 37.69 12.52
C GLU A 563 -27.06 36.99 11.50
N TRP A 564 -27.60 36.81 10.29
CA TRP A 564 -26.98 36.13 9.16
C TRP A 564 -26.53 37.14 8.11
N ASP A 565 -25.33 36.93 7.57
CA ASP A 565 -24.82 37.55 6.36
C ASP A 565 -24.47 36.44 5.36
N PHE A 566 -25.10 36.45 4.19
CA PHE A 566 -24.94 35.40 3.19
C PHE A 566 -23.74 35.61 2.25
N GLY A 567 -23.00 36.72 2.41
CA GLY A 567 -21.82 37.01 1.59
C GLY A 567 -22.13 37.50 0.17
N ASP A 568 -23.41 37.58 -0.21
CA ASP A 568 -23.91 38.12 -1.50
C ASP A 568 -24.47 39.55 -1.37
N GLY A 569 -24.33 40.16 -0.20
CA GLY A 569 -24.87 41.48 0.14
C GLY A 569 -26.26 41.44 0.79
N ASN A 570 -26.88 40.26 0.91
CA ASN A 570 -28.13 40.08 1.66
C ASN A 570 -27.87 39.59 3.08
N THR A 571 -28.75 40.00 4.00
CA THR A 571 -28.69 39.62 5.42
C THR A 571 -30.08 39.23 5.93
N GLN A 572 -30.13 38.45 7.01
CA GLN A 572 -31.38 38.03 7.65
C GLN A 572 -31.24 37.96 9.17
N THR A 573 -32.30 38.29 9.91
CA THR A 573 -32.35 38.12 11.37
C THR A 573 -33.48 37.20 11.76
N VAL A 574 -33.19 36.18 12.57
CA VAL A 574 -34.18 35.23 13.11
C VAL A 574 -34.07 35.12 14.63
N HIS A 575 -35.15 34.66 15.28
CA HIS A 575 -35.23 34.51 16.73
C HIS A 575 -35.69 33.10 17.11
N GLY A 576 -35.03 32.49 18.10
CA GLY A 576 -35.36 31.14 18.56
C GLY A 576 -34.84 30.07 17.60
N ASP A 577 -35.63 29.72 16.57
CA ASP A 577 -35.18 28.82 15.50
C ASP A 577 -34.16 29.54 14.61
N SER A 578 -32.97 28.97 14.51
CA SER A 578 -31.86 29.54 13.77
C SER A 578 -31.84 29.12 12.30
N THR A 579 -32.80 28.33 11.82
CA THR A 579 -32.82 27.83 10.45
C THR A 579 -33.27 28.92 9.46
N VAL A 580 -32.51 29.10 8.38
CA VAL A 580 -32.78 30.06 7.29
C VAL A 580 -32.68 29.38 5.93
N SER A 581 -33.42 29.87 4.94
CA SER A 581 -33.34 29.44 3.54
C SER A 581 -33.00 30.64 2.67
N HIS A 582 -31.94 30.56 1.86
CA HIS A 582 -31.46 31.69 1.04
C HIS A 582 -31.10 31.27 -0.39
N PRO A 583 -31.70 31.89 -1.44
CA PRO A 583 -31.35 31.62 -2.84
C PRO A 583 -30.14 32.45 -3.30
N TYR A 584 -29.21 31.80 -4.00
CA TYR A 584 -28.11 32.50 -4.67
C TYR A 584 -28.34 32.56 -6.18
N LEU A 585 -28.34 33.78 -6.73
CA LEU A 585 -28.71 34.04 -8.13
C LEU A 585 -27.52 34.22 -9.08
N GLU A 586 -26.29 34.17 -8.57
CA GLU A 586 -25.07 34.30 -9.36
C GLU A 586 -24.09 33.17 -9.01
N VAL A 587 -23.27 32.77 -9.99
CA VAL A 587 -22.20 31.79 -9.77
C VAL A 587 -21.09 32.46 -8.98
N GLY A 588 -20.62 31.80 -7.91
CA GLY A 588 -19.62 32.38 -7.03
C GLY A 588 -19.31 31.51 -5.81
N SER A 589 -18.34 31.93 -5.01
CA SER A 589 -18.06 31.38 -3.69
C SER A 589 -18.41 32.44 -2.66
N TYR A 590 -19.31 32.11 -1.75
CA TYR A 590 -19.90 33.03 -0.77
C TYR A 590 -19.52 32.59 0.63
N THR A 591 -18.92 33.49 1.41
CA THR A 591 -18.66 33.26 2.84
C THR A 591 -19.90 33.69 3.63
N VAL A 592 -20.62 32.70 4.14
CA VAL A 592 -21.79 32.92 5.01
C VAL A 592 -21.31 33.05 6.45
N THR A 593 -21.79 34.06 7.16
CA THR A 593 -21.50 34.26 8.58
C THR A 593 -22.79 34.37 9.40
N VAL A 594 -22.75 33.92 10.64
CA VAL A 594 -23.84 34.10 11.61
C VAL A 594 -23.28 34.57 12.94
N SER A 595 -23.97 35.52 13.58
CA SER A 595 -23.70 35.99 14.94
C SER A 595 -24.91 35.78 15.85
N MET A 596 -24.67 35.27 17.06
CA MET A 596 -25.71 34.97 18.07
C MET A 596 -25.70 36.02 19.19
N TYR A 597 -26.88 36.48 19.63
CA TYR A 597 -27.06 37.50 20.68
C TYR A 597 -28.12 37.11 21.72
N ASP A 598 -27.98 37.61 22.94
CA ASP A 598 -29.04 37.58 23.97
C ASP A 598 -30.04 38.73 23.77
N GLY A 599 -31.18 38.44 23.14
CA GLY A 599 -32.28 39.39 22.97
C GLY A 599 -31.89 40.68 22.25
N GLN A 600 -31.83 41.79 23.00
CA GLN A 600 -31.51 43.13 22.49
C GLN A 600 -30.06 43.55 22.78
N SER A 601 -29.21 42.61 23.23
CA SER A 601 -27.78 42.87 23.41
C SER A 601 -27.11 43.30 22.10
N THR A 602 -26.09 44.14 22.23
CA THR A 602 -25.20 44.56 21.13
C THR A 602 -23.89 43.76 21.11
N GLU A 603 -23.61 42.99 22.16
CA GLU A 603 -22.45 42.10 22.23
C GLU A 603 -22.82 40.70 21.75
N ALA A 604 -22.07 40.17 20.78
CA ALA A 604 -22.28 38.83 20.26
C ALA A 604 -21.78 37.78 21.28
N LEU A 605 -22.60 36.76 21.51
CA LEU A 605 -22.28 35.59 22.34
C LEU A 605 -21.41 34.56 21.60
N GLY A 606 -21.42 34.61 20.27
CA GLY A 606 -20.62 33.74 19.41
C GLY A 606 -20.89 34.03 17.94
N SER A 607 -19.96 33.60 17.08
CA SER A 607 -20.07 33.66 15.63
C SER A 607 -19.60 32.37 14.98
N ALA A 608 -20.11 32.09 13.79
CA ALA A 608 -19.71 30.97 12.95
C ALA A 608 -19.70 31.38 11.46
N GLU A 609 -18.93 30.67 10.65
CA GLU A 609 -18.84 30.88 9.20
C GLU A 609 -18.82 29.56 8.43
N ALA A 610 -19.26 29.60 7.17
CA ALA A 610 -19.24 28.48 6.23
C ALA A 610 -19.19 29.02 4.78
N THR A 611 -18.79 28.19 3.83
CA THR A 611 -18.72 28.56 2.40
C THR A 611 -19.87 27.96 1.61
N VAL A 612 -20.57 28.77 0.82
CA VAL A 612 -21.53 28.29 -0.20
C VAL A 612 -20.94 28.54 -1.59
N ASN A 613 -20.65 27.47 -2.33
CA ASN A 613 -20.22 27.55 -3.71
C ASN A 613 -21.41 27.34 -4.65
N VAL A 614 -21.74 28.37 -5.41
CA VAL A 614 -22.85 28.38 -6.36
C VAL A 614 -22.28 28.17 -7.74
N THR A 615 -22.79 27.19 -8.47
CA THR A 615 -22.26 26.84 -9.79
C THR A 615 -23.36 26.45 -10.76
N GLU A 616 -23.04 26.53 -12.05
CA GLU A 616 -23.89 26.01 -13.12
C GLU A 616 -23.49 24.56 -13.42
N PHE A 617 -24.41 23.61 -13.19
CA PHE A 617 -24.25 22.22 -13.63
C PHE A 617 -24.99 22.04 -14.95
N LEU A 618 -24.24 22.11 -16.06
CA LEU A 618 -24.81 22.06 -17.40
C LEU A 618 -25.02 20.62 -17.87
N THR A 619 -24.20 19.67 -17.45
CA THR A 619 -24.28 18.29 -17.95
C THR A 619 -24.23 17.23 -16.85
N ILE A 620 -24.67 16.02 -17.17
CA ILE A 620 -24.71 14.85 -16.29
C ILE A 620 -24.31 13.59 -17.05
N ALA A 621 -23.63 12.67 -16.38
CA ALA A 621 -23.38 11.32 -16.86
C ALA A 621 -23.81 10.28 -15.83
N ILE A 622 -24.57 9.29 -16.28
CA ILE A 622 -24.94 8.10 -15.51
C ILE A 622 -24.31 6.90 -16.19
N THR A 623 -23.46 6.18 -15.48
CA THR A 623 -22.72 5.04 -16.02
C THR A 623 -22.85 3.83 -15.10
N LEU A 624 -23.32 2.71 -15.64
CA LEU A 624 -23.11 1.39 -15.05
C LEU A 624 -21.96 0.72 -15.80
N GLN A 625 -20.82 0.59 -15.14
CA GLN A 625 -19.63 -0.06 -15.66
C GLN A 625 -19.58 -1.52 -15.20
N GLY A 626 -19.24 -2.42 -16.13
CA GLY A 626 -18.98 -3.83 -15.83
C GLY A 626 -17.58 -4.31 -16.20
N MET A 627 -16.76 -3.44 -16.81
CA MET A 627 -15.39 -3.73 -17.24
C MET A 627 -14.56 -2.44 -17.33
N SER A 628 -13.29 -2.49 -16.93
CA SER A 628 -12.33 -1.37 -17.04
C SER A 628 -11.40 -1.48 -18.25
N THR A 629 -10.83 -2.65 -18.54
CA THR A 629 -9.80 -2.80 -19.60
C THR A 629 -9.92 -4.07 -20.45
N THR A 630 -10.31 -5.23 -19.88
CA THR A 630 -10.37 -6.51 -20.63
C THR A 630 -11.57 -7.40 -20.21
N PRO A 631 -12.17 -8.18 -21.14
CA PRO A 631 -13.20 -9.17 -20.83
C PRO A 631 -12.77 -10.23 -19.81
N PRO A 632 -13.71 -10.84 -19.05
CA PRO A 632 -15.17 -10.72 -19.17
C PRO A 632 -15.78 -9.53 -18.41
N SER A 633 -16.94 -9.06 -18.85
CA SER A 633 -17.75 -8.05 -18.15
C SER A 633 -18.60 -8.70 -17.06
N THR A 634 -18.85 -7.95 -15.99
CA THR A 634 -19.86 -8.30 -14.98
C THR A 634 -21.29 -8.09 -15.45
N ILE A 635 -21.50 -7.45 -16.61
CA ILE A 635 -22.80 -7.21 -17.23
C ILE A 635 -22.90 -8.08 -18.49
N LYS A 636 -23.90 -8.96 -18.54
CA LYS A 636 -24.11 -9.91 -19.62
C LYS A 636 -25.40 -9.65 -20.37
N ALA A 637 -25.37 -9.85 -21.68
CA ALA A 637 -26.53 -9.84 -22.55
C ALA A 637 -27.06 -11.26 -22.81
N THR A 638 -28.33 -11.37 -23.22
CA THR A 638 -29.04 -12.66 -23.47
C THR A 638 -28.42 -13.52 -24.57
N ASP A 639 -27.56 -12.95 -25.42
CA ASP A 639 -26.79 -13.66 -26.45
C ASP A 639 -25.39 -14.10 -25.96
N GLY A 640 -25.10 -13.91 -24.67
CA GLY A 640 -23.81 -14.20 -24.03
C GLY A 640 -22.75 -13.12 -24.22
N ALA A 641 -23.07 -11.99 -24.86
CA ALA A 641 -22.12 -10.90 -25.06
C ALA A 641 -21.79 -10.17 -23.75
N ASP A 642 -20.53 -9.73 -23.63
CA ASP A 642 -20.07 -8.82 -22.59
C ASP A 642 -20.51 -7.39 -22.90
N ILE A 643 -21.19 -6.73 -21.94
CA ILE A 643 -21.52 -5.31 -22.01
C ILE A 643 -20.50 -4.54 -21.16
N PRO A 644 -19.52 -3.81 -21.73
CA PRO A 644 -18.47 -3.16 -20.94
C PRO A 644 -19.02 -2.05 -20.01
N SER A 645 -19.98 -1.28 -20.53
CA SER A 645 -20.70 -0.27 -19.77
C SER A 645 -22.02 0.09 -20.45
N ILE A 646 -22.94 0.66 -19.66
CA ILE A 646 -24.15 1.31 -20.14
C ILE A 646 -24.09 2.75 -19.63
N THR A 647 -24.03 3.72 -20.55
CA THR A 647 -23.88 5.14 -20.21
C THR A 647 -24.99 5.96 -20.86
N ILE A 648 -25.64 6.82 -20.09
CA ILE A 648 -26.60 7.83 -20.56
C ILE A 648 -26.12 9.20 -20.09
N SER A 649 -25.84 10.12 -21.02
CA SER A 649 -25.22 11.41 -20.70
C SER A 649 -25.44 12.49 -21.76
N ASN A 650 -25.74 13.74 -21.34
CA ASN A 650 -25.77 14.90 -22.23
C ASN A 650 -24.38 15.55 -22.44
N LYS A 651 -23.30 14.91 -21.96
CA LYS A 651 -21.90 15.31 -22.24
C LYS A 651 -21.46 14.98 -23.67
N VAL A 652 -22.26 14.19 -24.40
CA VAL A 652 -21.97 13.80 -25.79
C VAL A 652 -22.28 14.97 -26.73
N GLY A 653 -21.24 15.71 -27.15
CA GLY A 653 -21.31 16.72 -28.21
C GLY A 653 -22.06 18.02 -27.88
N SER A 654 -21.77 18.61 -26.70
CA SER A 654 -22.27 19.92 -26.21
C SER A 654 -23.75 20.18 -26.56
N LYS A 655 -24.65 19.42 -25.94
CA LYS A 655 -26.11 19.55 -26.12
C LYS A 655 -26.74 20.29 -24.97
N GLU A 656 -28.05 20.53 -25.10
CA GLU A 656 -28.88 21.31 -24.20
C GLU A 656 -28.49 21.09 -22.72
N PRO A 657 -28.28 22.18 -21.96
CA PRO A 657 -27.90 22.09 -20.57
C PRO A 657 -29.05 21.53 -19.73
N LEU A 658 -28.73 21.01 -18.54
CA LEU A 658 -29.73 20.71 -17.53
C LEU A 658 -30.52 21.97 -17.19
N VAL A 659 -31.85 21.85 -17.20
CA VAL A 659 -32.76 22.85 -16.67
C VAL A 659 -33.06 22.47 -15.22
N TRP A 660 -32.77 23.39 -14.31
CA TRP A 660 -33.01 23.26 -12.88
C TRP A 660 -34.28 24.00 -12.47
N ASN A 661 -35.06 23.40 -11.58
CA ASN A 661 -36.18 24.02 -10.90
C ASN A 661 -36.16 23.54 -9.44
N GLU A 662 -35.68 24.39 -8.54
CA GLU A 662 -35.36 24.03 -7.14
C GLU A 662 -34.45 22.78 -7.09
N ASN A 663 -34.86 21.73 -6.39
CA ASN A 663 -34.11 20.46 -6.30
C ASN A 663 -34.36 19.50 -7.47
N ARG A 664 -35.08 19.91 -8.53
CA ARG A 664 -35.37 19.08 -9.69
C ARG A 664 -34.54 19.50 -10.89
N PHE A 665 -34.04 18.52 -11.63
CA PHE A 665 -33.33 18.76 -12.88
C PHE A 665 -33.93 17.94 -14.01
N SER A 666 -33.86 18.47 -15.23
CA SER A 666 -34.21 17.71 -16.42
C SER A 666 -33.51 18.22 -17.67
N VAL A 667 -33.29 17.33 -18.62
CA VAL A 667 -32.87 17.65 -19.99
C VAL A 667 -33.51 16.66 -20.95
N ASP A 668 -34.04 17.18 -22.05
CA ASP A 668 -34.48 16.43 -23.21
C ASP A 668 -33.59 16.83 -24.38
N TYR A 669 -32.95 15.87 -25.05
CA TYR A 669 -32.05 16.16 -26.17
C TYR A 669 -31.99 14.99 -27.14
N SER A 670 -31.69 15.30 -28.40
CA SER A 670 -31.50 14.31 -29.46
C SER A 670 -30.11 14.44 -30.05
N TYR A 671 -29.48 13.32 -30.45
CA TYR A 671 -28.15 13.32 -31.05
C TYR A 671 -27.93 12.19 -32.03
N THR A 672 -27.06 12.40 -33.01
CA THR A 672 -26.68 11.37 -33.99
C THR A 672 -25.25 10.92 -33.72
N LEU A 673 -25.04 9.61 -33.62
CA LEU A 673 -23.72 9.00 -33.48
C LEU A 673 -23.67 7.74 -34.34
N TYR A 674 -22.67 7.63 -35.21
CA TYR A 674 -22.53 6.51 -36.17
C TYR A 674 -23.80 6.21 -36.99
N ASP A 675 -24.45 7.26 -37.51
CA ASP A 675 -25.70 7.19 -38.29
C ASP A 675 -26.90 6.59 -37.53
N ILE A 676 -26.87 6.66 -36.20
CA ILE A 676 -27.97 6.31 -35.31
C ILE A 676 -28.45 7.57 -34.61
N ASP A 677 -29.73 7.88 -34.76
CA ASP A 677 -30.40 9.01 -34.10
C ASP A 677 -30.94 8.57 -32.74
N PHE A 678 -30.44 9.18 -31.68
CA PHE A 678 -30.83 8.98 -30.30
C PHE A 678 -31.72 10.11 -29.81
N ASN A 679 -32.76 9.77 -29.07
CA ASN A 679 -33.58 10.67 -28.27
C ASN A 679 -33.43 10.29 -26.81
N THR A 680 -33.02 11.24 -25.98
CA THR A 680 -32.70 11.00 -24.58
C THR A 680 -33.41 11.99 -23.68
N ARG A 681 -33.95 11.48 -22.58
CA ARG A 681 -34.45 12.27 -21.45
C ARG A 681 -33.71 11.86 -20.20
N ILE A 682 -33.19 12.84 -19.47
CA ILE A 682 -32.66 12.64 -18.11
C ILE A 682 -33.43 13.58 -17.20
N SER A 683 -33.93 13.09 -16.08
CA SER A 683 -34.60 13.91 -15.07
C SER A 683 -34.46 13.31 -13.68
N GLY A 684 -34.41 14.15 -12.65
CA GLY A 684 -34.31 13.67 -11.28
C GLY A 684 -34.60 14.74 -10.24
N ARG A 685 -34.40 14.35 -8.99
CA ARG A 685 -34.59 15.18 -7.80
C ARG A 685 -33.48 14.92 -6.79
N LEU A 686 -32.88 15.99 -6.29
CA LEU A 686 -31.96 15.99 -5.16
C LEU A 686 -32.72 16.04 -3.84
N ALA A 687 -32.14 15.45 -2.80
CA ALA A 687 -32.59 15.65 -1.43
C ALA A 687 -32.44 17.12 -1.03
N ALA A 688 -33.25 17.56 -0.07
CA ALA A 688 -33.25 18.96 0.39
C ALA A 688 -31.86 19.43 0.87
N ASP A 689 -31.10 18.52 1.49
CA ASP A 689 -29.74 18.78 1.97
C ASP A 689 -28.66 18.80 0.88
N GLY A 690 -29.01 18.49 -0.38
CA GLY A 690 -28.07 18.41 -1.50
C GLY A 690 -27.08 17.24 -1.45
N LYS A 691 -27.17 16.35 -0.45
CA LYS A 691 -26.19 15.27 -0.22
C LYS A 691 -26.54 13.97 -0.93
N SER A 692 -27.71 13.88 -1.55
CA SER A 692 -28.12 12.70 -2.30
C SER A 692 -29.10 13.00 -3.43
N ILE A 693 -29.16 12.10 -4.41
CA ILE A 693 -30.17 12.03 -5.44
C ILE A 693 -31.29 11.13 -4.92
N GLU A 694 -32.45 11.70 -4.58
CA GLU A 694 -33.63 10.93 -4.17
C GLU A 694 -34.09 10.01 -5.29
N THR A 695 -34.23 10.58 -6.50
CA THR A 695 -34.67 9.88 -7.70
C THR A 695 -33.98 10.43 -8.94
N LEU A 696 -33.59 9.57 -9.85
CA LEU A 696 -33.12 9.93 -11.19
C LEU A 696 -33.63 8.90 -12.18
N THR A 697 -34.13 9.36 -13.31
CA THR A 697 -34.55 8.55 -14.44
C THR A 697 -33.83 9.03 -15.68
N ALA A 698 -33.16 8.12 -16.37
CA ALA A 698 -32.47 8.36 -17.63
C ALA A 698 -32.96 7.36 -18.66
N ILE A 699 -33.48 7.83 -19.79
CA ILE A 699 -34.06 6.99 -20.85
C ILE A 699 -33.50 7.46 -22.18
N THR A 700 -32.98 6.54 -22.97
CA THR A 700 -32.52 6.81 -24.33
C THR A 700 -33.07 5.78 -25.31
N ALA A 701 -33.49 6.27 -26.48
CA ALA A 701 -33.98 5.47 -27.58
C ALA A 701 -33.28 5.90 -28.87
N GLY A 702 -32.53 4.99 -29.48
CA GLY A 702 -31.79 5.16 -30.72
C GLY A 702 -32.40 4.38 -31.87
N SER A 703 -32.39 4.95 -33.08
CA SER A 703 -32.69 4.23 -34.32
C SER A 703 -31.75 4.66 -35.45
N GLY A 704 -31.23 3.71 -36.21
CA GLY A 704 -30.33 3.97 -37.33
C GLY A 704 -30.58 3.03 -38.49
N TYR A 705 -29.92 3.28 -39.62
CA TYR A 705 -29.96 2.41 -40.81
C TYR A 705 -31.39 2.08 -41.28
N GLY A 706 -32.28 3.09 -41.35
CA GLY A 706 -33.66 2.89 -41.79
C GLY A 706 -34.54 2.07 -40.82
N GLY A 707 -34.14 1.96 -39.56
CA GLY A 707 -34.84 1.19 -38.51
C GLY A 707 -34.34 -0.24 -38.37
N ASP A 708 -33.30 -0.62 -39.11
CA ASP A 708 -32.66 -1.94 -38.99
C ASP A 708 -31.76 -2.05 -37.77
N TYR A 709 -31.36 -0.93 -37.16
CA TYR A 709 -30.76 -0.89 -35.84
C TYR A 709 -31.63 -0.08 -34.87
N THR A 710 -31.95 -0.64 -33.71
CA THR A 710 -32.52 0.12 -32.59
C THR A 710 -31.78 -0.17 -31.29
N TYR A 711 -31.68 0.86 -30.45
CA TYR A 711 -31.05 0.81 -29.13
C TYR A 711 -32.02 1.42 -28.13
N ASN A 712 -32.28 0.75 -27.01
CA ASN A 712 -33.07 1.30 -25.92
C ASN A 712 -32.35 1.02 -24.61
N ALA A 713 -32.15 2.05 -23.79
CA ALA A 713 -31.67 1.88 -22.43
C ALA A 713 -32.44 2.79 -21.48
N ALA A 714 -32.77 2.29 -20.30
CA ALA A 714 -33.36 3.07 -19.24
C ALA A 714 -32.75 2.70 -17.89
N MET A 715 -32.50 3.71 -17.05
CA MET A 715 -32.01 3.56 -15.69
C MET A 715 -32.88 4.38 -14.74
N THR A 716 -33.23 3.78 -13.60
CA THR A 716 -33.80 4.49 -12.45
C THR A 716 -32.85 4.34 -11.28
N VAL A 717 -32.31 5.46 -10.80
CA VAL A 717 -31.44 5.54 -9.65
C VAL A 717 -32.20 6.15 -8.47
N VAL A 718 -32.01 5.62 -7.25
CA VAL A 718 -32.68 6.12 -6.03
C VAL A 718 -31.71 6.21 -4.86
N ASN A 719 -31.93 7.21 -3.99
CA ASN A 719 -31.17 7.43 -2.76
C ASN A 719 -29.65 7.36 -2.95
N PHE A 720 -29.13 7.92 -4.04
CA PHE A 720 -27.72 7.82 -4.43
C PHE A 720 -26.92 8.96 -3.78
N PRO A 721 -25.86 8.68 -3.01
CA PRO A 721 -25.09 9.71 -2.33
C PRO A 721 -24.30 10.59 -3.31
N ILE A 722 -24.12 11.85 -2.95
CA ILE A 722 -23.31 12.82 -3.70
C ILE A 722 -22.06 13.14 -2.88
N GLU A 723 -20.90 13.02 -3.52
CA GLU A 723 -19.60 13.46 -3.02
C GLU A 723 -19.26 14.83 -3.65
N ASN A 724 -18.68 15.71 -2.84
CA ASN A 724 -18.22 17.02 -3.28
C ASN A 724 -16.71 16.99 -3.50
N LEU A 725 -16.27 17.06 -4.76
CA LEU A 725 -14.87 16.92 -5.14
C LEU A 725 -14.12 18.28 -5.24
N GLY A 726 -14.68 19.36 -4.68
CA GLY A 726 -14.05 20.68 -4.65
C GLY A 726 -14.44 21.58 -5.85
N PRO A 727 -13.95 22.83 -5.88
CA PRO A 727 -14.50 23.91 -6.71
C PRO A 727 -14.18 23.81 -8.20
N SER A 728 -13.54 22.74 -8.68
CA SER A 728 -13.21 22.53 -10.11
C SER A 728 -13.57 21.12 -10.61
N PHE A 729 -14.15 20.28 -9.77
CA PHE A 729 -14.40 18.86 -10.06
C PHE A 729 -15.91 18.58 -10.19
N PRO A 730 -16.31 17.50 -10.89
CA PRO A 730 -17.70 17.10 -10.98
C PRO A 730 -18.31 16.81 -9.60
N VAL A 731 -19.60 17.08 -9.45
CA VAL A 731 -20.38 16.76 -8.25
C VAL A 731 -21.13 15.46 -8.48
N GLY A 732 -21.01 14.50 -7.58
CA GLY A 732 -21.59 13.18 -7.79
C GLY A 732 -20.85 12.09 -7.04
N GLY A 733 -21.00 10.83 -7.41
CA GLY A 733 -20.35 9.74 -6.69
C GLY A 733 -20.31 8.46 -7.49
N GLY A 734 -19.58 7.47 -6.96
CA GLY A 734 -19.48 6.13 -7.50
C GLY A 734 -19.67 5.09 -6.41
N LEU A 735 -20.51 4.09 -6.65
CA LEU A 735 -20.71 2.95 -5.76
C LEU A 735 -20.34 1.66 -6.48
N THR A 736 -19.79 0.69 -5.76
CA THR A 736 -19.39 -0.61 -6.31
C THR A 736 -20.23 -1.75 -5.74
N GLY A 737 -20.42 -2.78 -6.57
CA GLY A 737 -21.02 -4.06 -6.19
C GLY A 737 -22.32 -3.93 -5.39
N ASN A 738 -22.36 -4.59 -4.23
CA ASN A 738 -23.56 -4.68 -3.40
C ASN A 738 -24.02 -3.34 -2.81
N THR A 739 -23.14 -2.32 -2.73
CA THR A 739 -23.53 -0.97 -2.30
C THR A 739 -24.29 -0.21 -3.40
N ALA A 740 -23.98 -0.49 -4.66
CA ALA A 740 -24.62 0.11 -5.83
C ALA A 740 -25.96 -0.55 -6.16
N GLN A 741 -26.08 -1.87 -5.97
CA GLN A 741 -27.26 -2.65 -6.30
C GLN A 741 -28.59 -2.04 -5.80
N PRO A 742 -28.76 -1.66 -4.51
CA PRO A 742 -30.03 -1.10 -4.03
C PRO A 742 -30.32 0.29 -4.59
N LYS A 743 -29.33 0.96 -5.17
CA LYS A 743 -29.47 2.30 -5.74
C LYS A 743 -29.91 2.29 -7.19
N LEU A 744 -29.87 1.14 -7.88
CA LEU A 744 -30.34 0.98 -9.25
C LEU A 744 -31.50 -0.04 -9.33
N PRO A 745 -32.67 0.28 -8.75
CA PRO A 745 -33.79 -0.64 -8.69
C PRO A 745 -34.35 -1.03 -10.06
N ASN A 746 -34.16 -0.19 -11.08
CA ASN A 746 -34.56 -0.52 -12.45
C ASN A 746 -33.45 -0.20 -13.44
N ILE A 747 -33.12 -1.18 -14.28
CA ILE A 747 -32.28 -1.00 -15.45
C ILE A 747 -32.81 -1.86 -16.58
N SER A 748 -32.79 -1.30 -17.79
CA SER A 748 -33.05 -2.02 -19.02
C SER A 748 -32.04 -1.60 -20.08
N TRP A 749 -31.66 -2.56 -20.91
CA TRP A 749 -30.82 -2.36 -22.07
C TRP A 749 -31.24 -3.37 -23.14
N ARG A 750 -31.44 -2.88 -24.36
CA ARG A 750 -31.88 -3.69 -25.49
C ARG A 750 -31.31 -3.13 -26.78
N THR A 751 -30.76 -4.01 -27.60
CA THR A 751 -30.43 -3.72 -28.99
C THR A 751 -31.19 -4.67 -29.91
N THR A 752 -31.63 -4.15 -31.05
CA THR A 752 -32.22 -4.96 -32.12
C THR A 752 -31.50 -4.65 -33.41
N THR A 753 -31.00 -5.68 -34.09
CA THR A 753 -30.34 -5.58 -35.39
C THR A 753 -31.10 -6.40 -36.42
N LYS A 754 -31.21 -5.88 -37.64
CA LYS A 754 -31.73 -6.61 -38.79
C LYS A 754 -30.61 -6.82 -39.81
N ASP A 755 -30.38 -8.07 -40.19
CA ASP A 755 -29.37 -8.39 -41.21
C ASP A 755 -29.88 -8.11 -42.64
N THR A 756 -28.98 -8.24 -43.62
CA THR A 756 -29.30 -8.03 -45.05
C THR A 756 -30.33 -9.02 -45.62
N GLN A 757 -30.62 -10.13 -44.92
CA GLN A 757 -31.67 -11.08 -45.29
C GLN A 757 -33.01 -10.80 -44.58
N GLY A 758 -33.07 -9.78 -43.72
CA GLY A 758 -34.25 -9.38 -42.97
C GLY A 758 -34.43 -10.12 -41.63
N ASN A 759 -33.47 -10.94 -41.21
CA ASN A 759 -33.56 -11.63 -39.92
C ASN A 759 -33.28 -10.65 -38.78
N THR A 760 -34.07 -10.74 -37.72
CA THR A 760 -33.96 -9.85 -36.56
C THR A 760 -33.27 -10.55 -35.40
N THR A 761 -32.19 -9.97 -34.90
CA THR A 761 -31.50 -10.40 -33.68
C THR A 761 -31.79 -9.39 -32.57
N VAL A 762 -32.27 -9.88 -31.42
CA VAL A 762 -32.52 -9.08 -30.22
C VAL A 762 -31.53 -9.50 -29.15
N SER A 763 -30.84 -8.52 -28.57
CA SER A 763 -29.93 -8.70 -27.44
C SER A 763 -30.39 -7.81 -26.30
N GLU A 764 -30.71 -8.40 -25.15
CA GLU A 764 -31.24 -7.72 -23.96
C GLU A 764 -30.31 -7.94 -22.77
N LEU A 765 -30.40 -7.09 -21.75
CA LEU A 765 -29.71 -7.28 -20.48
C LEU A 765 -30.16 -8.60 -19.83
N GLU A 766 -29.22 -9.53 -19.59
CA GLU A 766 -29.49 -10.81 -18.94
C GLU A 766 -29.17 -10.77 -17.45
N SER A 767 -27.95 -10.35 -17.10
CA SER A 767 -27.51 -10.36 -15.70
C SER A 767 -26.46 -9.28 -15.41
N ILE A 768 -26.41 -8.89 -14.13
CA ILE A 768 -25.40 -8.00 -13.55
C ILE A 768 -24.85 -8.70 -12.31
N ASN A 769 -23.53 -8.92 -12.26
CA ASN A 769 -22.87 -9.49 -11.10
C ASN A 769 -22.54 -8.39 -10.06
N TRP A 770 -23.46 -8.17 -9.12
CA TRP A 770 -23.27 -7.20 -8.03
C TRP A 770 -22.29 -7.64 -6.94
N ASN A 771 -21.83 -8.90 -6.94
CA ASN A 771 -20.83 -9.37 -5.98
C ASN A 771 -19.39 -8.99 -6.38
N SER A 772 -19.22 -8.26 -7.49
CA SER A 772 -17.92 -7.83 -7.98
C SER A 772 -17.74 -6.32 -7.79
N ASP A 773 -16.56 -5.93 -7.30
CA ASP A 773 -16.16 -4.52 -7.21
C ASP A 773 -15.90 -3.87 -8.57
N GLN A 774 -15.83 -4.67 -9.65
CA GLN A 774 -15.80 -4.17 -11.02
C GLN A 774 -17.14 -3.63 -11.50
N THR A 775 -18.25 -4.06 -10.87
CA THR A 775 -19.59 -3.51 -11.15
C THR A 775 -19.73 -2.18 -10.44
N LYS A 776 -19.62 -1.08 -11.19
CA LYS A 776 -19.63 0.27 -10.63
C LYS A 776 -20.77 1.09 -11.22
N LEU A 777 -21.62 1.64 -10.35
CA LEU A 777 -22.60 2.66 -10.72
C LEU A 777 -22.02 4.03 -10.40
N SER A 778 -22.06 4.96 -11.35
CA SER A 778 -21.58 6.33 -11.14
C SER A 778 -22.55 7.34 -11.70
N VAL A 779 -22.77 8.41 -10.94
CA VAL A 779 -23.59 9.55 -11.35
C VAL A 779 -22.80 10.82 -11.07
N TYR A 780 -22.52 11.61 -12.10
CA TYR A 780 -21.76 12.86 -11.98
C TYR A 780 -22.43 13.98 -12.77
N PHE A 781 -22.56 15.14 -12.11
CA PHE A 781 -22.86 16.44 -12.69
C PHE A 781 -21.56 17.16 -13.06
N TYR A 782 -21.55 17.83 -14.20
CA TYR A 782 -20.41 18.57 -14.73
C TYR A 782 -20.83 20.00 -15.09
N ARG A 783 -19.84 20.90 -14.99
CA ARG A 783 -19.93 22.26 -15.50
C ARG A 783 -19.97 22.30 -17.02
#